data_AF-A0A1Q6SZP2-F1
#
_entry.id   AF-A0A1Q6SZP2-F1
#
_cell.length_a   1.000
_cell.length_b   1.000
_cell.length_c   1.000
_cell.angle_alpha   90.00
_cell.angle_beta   90.00
_cell.angle_gamma   90.00
#
_symmetry.space_group_name_H-M   'P 1'
#
loop_
_entity.id
_entity.type
_entity.pdbx_description
1 polymer ?
#
loop_
_entity_poly.entity_id
_entity_poly.type
_entity_poly.pdbx_seq_one_letter_code
_entity_poly.pdbx_strand_id
1 'polypeptide(L)'
;MEKNEAVFQYLVSPLQKLGLEEKLSYFSQICPPGLGAFPNQSIGQYLFSYVSAVNDKLHLNTDEKPLPEFMKEHGAAREYLLKSVVGEDCFPRYMQQLEELRSKRRKEIMENTSRLYHFSQVPPAEFGAYLTPRLQVAGNALSERINEALCYAAADKESHYIVKPPSNERKEWDGVSVYMDEKAVLISGRQPKEFLDKQKPSYRYEVDRSTFKPNVSLDGGFTNEYESSQNARVIGVDGPFSIIDLTASREEGGWGVPVYFLPDKTDKKAISEKINELRAKGATRAVAMKRVSEQFPDKLIFFNENKDLLTYARNLEAEQRKNAGRGTADSAVEDGKSAAGRTDMATGQYKTAGRGTADSAVDDGKSTAGRTDMAAFDDIIGSIGEEAMMRAYDGISLEDFGKPREDLDNRVMSCEEQRLNLAFYARAAYEHVGWRGFPAENRNGFKAAVETLYNNIDKPRRQGDFMAEAAEKTAKFIEDRHFMLGMGGGKAFAGGGKKEKRAVGSNFGYRKEMPDGMKILGEEYRTDRNGETYPLWKIGEMKSLAGEDLLVVSIPNLTDKNDYESWKGFIETFDKAYLENKDKWEKGRIILDVRGNGGGEDKPIDHVAKRLYGNLVNTYKRCEIKDTAVSNAFLHCHGAYKPRNYERDGLTAEKLVKRKNFSGEDRVLFDETAVYYPFNDKGGYHGRIDVLIDRGVGSSAESAYTSFYHHPNVRYVGENTAGMQQYTQGSFAMPCGYLMRVGVTKLTYWDKEGENIEVKGHKPDVDCRGKDAFEAVLQMPRDEGRILGFREKNEPVKGREVFAAYDPKAAADPRKAYYAKYLEPALTRIEEENKIERNKVLAEAVDRKLRAKGIDGTEGKKGGETEAAAEKRGSETAGISFRRQEAAAKAGKQGRE
;
A
#
# COMPACT_ATOMS: atom_id res chain seq x y z
N MET A 1 14.96 -40.96 24.09
CA MET A 1 15.02 -41.54 22.73
C MET A 1 13.63 -41.89 22.17
N GLU A 2 12.61 -42.14 23.00
CA GLU A 2 11.25 -42.49 22.55
C GLU A 2 10.51 -41.39 21.74
N LYS A 3 10.89 -40.10 21.86
CA LYS A 3 10.35 -39.01 21.01
C LYS A 3 10.86 -39.01 19.56
N ASN A 4 11.84 -39.85 19.21
CA ASN A 4 12.53 -39.84 17.92
C ASN A 4 12.08 -40.95 16.94
N GLU A 5 11.20 -41.86 17.35
CA GLU A 5 10.70 -42.96 16.50
C GLU A 5 10.00 -42.42 15.25
N ALA A 6 9.12 -41.42 15.40
CA ALA A 6 8.37 -40.83 14.30
C ALA A 6 9.26 -40.08 13.29
N VAL A 7 10.31 -39.41 13.79
CA VAL A 7 11.29 -38.69 12.95
C VAL A 7 12.15 -39.70 12.18
N PHE A 8 12.57 -40.78 12.83
CA PHE A 8 13.32 -41.86 12.20
C PHE A 8 12.48 -42.61 11.15
N GLN A 9 11.24 -42.96 11.46
CA GLN A 9 10.30 -43.61 10.52
C GLN A 9 9.95 -42.70 9.33
N TYR A 10 9.91 -41.38 9.52
CA TYR A 10 9.57 -40.45 8.45
C TYR A 10 10.76 -40.06 7.58
N LEU A 11 11.94 -39.81 8.16
CA LEU A 11 13.10 -39.29 7.42
C LEU A 11 14.07 -40.37 6.97
N VAL A 12 14.30 -41.39 7.81
CA VAL A 12 15.37 -42.37 7.59
C VAL A 12 14.84 -43.63 6.90
N SER A 13 13.67 -44.11 7.29
CA SER A 13 13.05 -45.31 6.71
C SER A 13 12.81 -45.22 5.18
N PRO A 14 12.38 -44.07 4.62
CA PRO A 14 12.26 -43.94 3.17
C PRO A 14 13.60 -44.00 2.45
N LEU A 15 14.66 -43.41 3.01
CA LEU A 15 15.99 -43.36 2.39
C LEU A 15 16.57 -44.74 2.12
N GLN A 16 16.28 -45.71 2.98
CA GLN A 16 16.76 -47.09 2.81
C GLN A 16 16.20 -47.79 1.57
N LYS A 17 15.09 -47.28 1.00
CA LYS A 17 14.38 -47.88 -0.15
C LYS A 17 14.60 -47.14 -1.46
N LEU A 18 15.26 -45.98 -1.44
CA LEU A 18 15.43 -45.10 -2.59
C LEU A 18 16.79 -45.31 -3.28
N GLY A 19 16.81 -45.23 -4.61
CA GLY A 19 18.03 -45.14 -5.41
C GLY A 19 18.75 -43.80 -5.26
N LEU A 20 19.96 -43.68 -5.83
CA LEU A 20 20.82 -42.49 -5.68
C LEU A 20 20.12 -41.18 -6.08
N GLU A 21 19.57 -41.11 -7.30
CA GLU A 21 18.92 -39.88 -7.79
C GLU A 21 17.59 -39.58 -7.06
N GLU A 22 16.89 -40.62 -6.61
CA GLU A 22 15.65 -40.47 -5.82
C GLU A 22 15.94 -39.90 -4.43
N LYS A 23 17.05 -40.31 -3.79
CA LYS A 23 17.52 -39.75 -2.52
C LYS A 23 17.83 -38.26 -2.66
N LEU A 24 18.53 -37.86 -3.71
CA LEU A 24 18.87 -36.46 -3.97
C LEU A 24 17.62 -35.60 -4.20
N SER A 25 16.64 -36.12 -4.94
CA SER A 25 15.34 -35.48 -5.11
C SER A 25 14.61 -35.34 -3.78
N TYR A 26 14.57 -36.41 -2.97
CA TYR A 26 13.94 -36.40 -1.65
C TYR A 26 14.55 -35.37 -0.70
N PHE A 27 15.88 -35.21 -0.67
CA PHE A 27 16.55 -34.20 0.15
C PHE A 27 16.20 -32.74 -0.23
N SER A 28 15.83 -32.50 -1.48
CA SER A 28 15.45 -31.18 -1.98
C SER A 28 14.02 -30.77 -1.64
N GLN A 29 13.17 -31.72 -1.25
CA GLN A 29 11.77 -31.46 -0.90
C GLN A 29 11.66 -30.64 0.38
N ILE A 30 10.62 -29.80 0.48
CA ILE A 30 10.36 -28.99 1.66
C ILE A 30 9.77 -29.88 2.76
N CYS A 31 10.21 -29.68 4.02
CA CYS A 31 9.65 -30.35 5.17
C CYS A 31 8.13 -30.09 5.31
N PRO A 32 7.32 -31.09 5.70
CA PRO A 32 5.91 -30.88 5.97
C PRO A 32 5.65 -29.82 7.06
N PRO A 33 4.47 -29.17 7.04
CA PRO A 33 4.07 -28.24 8.08
C PRO A 33 4.19 -28.87 9.48
N GLY A 34 4.91 -28.21 10.39
CA GLY A 34 5.09 -28.66 11.78
C GLY A 34 6.32 -29.54 12.04
N LEU A 35 7.04 -29.99 11.00
CA LEU A 35 8.30 -30.75 11.17
C LEU A 35 9.54 -29.87 11.02
N GLY A 36 9.55 -28.96 10.04
CA GLY A 36 10.70 -28.07 9.81
C GLY A 36 10.92 -27.07 10.95
N ALA A 37 12.18 -26.77 11.25
CA ALA A 37 12.60 -25.77 12.23
C ALA A 37 12.36 -24.33 11.75
N PHE A 38 12.27 -24.10 10.43
CA PHE A 38 11.96 -22.80 9.82
C PHE A 38 11.22 -22.96 8.47
N PRO A 39 10.50 -21.92 7.99
CA PRO A 39 9.77 -21.98 6.72
C PRO A 39 10.69 -22.33 5.54
N ASN A 40 10.19 -23.19 4.64
CA ASN A 40 10.92 -23.67 3.45
C ASN A 40 12.21 -24.44 3.75
N GLN A 41 12.41 -24.96 4.95
CA GLN A 41 13.52 -25.89 5.23
C GLN A 41 13.35 -27.16 4.41
N SER A 42 14.41 -27.61 3.73
CA SER A 42 14.40 -28.88 3.00
C SER A 42 14.61 -30.07 3.94
N ILE A 43 14.16 -31.25 3.49
CA ILE A 43 14.35 -32.51 4.21
C ILE A 43 15.84 -32.79 4.44
N GLY A 44 16.70 -32.53 3.46
CA GLY A 44 18.16 -32.68 3.59
C GLY A 44 18.76 -31.75 4.65
N GLN A 45 18.32 -30.49 4.70
CA GLN A 45 18.73 -29.55 5.75
C GLN A 45 18.32 -30.02 7.13
N TYR A 46 17.07 -30.44 7.28
CA TYR A 46 16.54 -30.93 8.55
C TYR A 46 17.29 -32.20 9.01
N LEU A 47 17.56 -33.13 8.09
CA LEU A 47 18.32 -34.35 8.38
C LEU A 47 19.73 -34.05 8.92
N PHE A 48 20.46 -33.13 8.28
CA PHE A 48 21.78 -32.71 8.76
C PHE A 48 21.72 -32.14 10.18
N SER A 49 20.75 -31.27 10.46
CA SER A 49 20.55 -30.66 11.78
C SER A 49 20.22 -31.71 12.85
N TYR A 50 19.35 -32.67 12.50
CA TYR A 50 18.92 -33.74 13.40
C TYR A 50 20.07 -34.68 13.76
N VAL A 51 20.84 -35.16 12.77
CA VAL A 51 21.98 -36.05 13.01
C VAL A 51 23.08 -35.34 13.80
N SER A 52 23.32 -34.06 13.53
CA SER A 52 24.26 -33.26 14.33
C SER A 52 23.82 -33.20 15.79
N ALA A 53 22.57 -32.87 16.09
CA ALA A 53 22.05 -32.82 17.46
C ALA A 53 22.06 -34.18 18.18
N VAL A 54 21.96 -35.29 17.45
CA VAL A 54 22.16 -36.64 18.00
C VAL A 54 23.64 -36.86 18.33
N ASN A 55 24.55 -36.50 17.43
CA ASN A 55 25.98 -36.63 17.64
C ASN A 55 26.45 -35.84 18.87
N ASP A 56 25.97 -34.61 19.05
CA ASP A 56 26.32 -33.72 20.16
C ASP A 56 25.93 -34.30 21.53
N LYS A 57 24.85 -35.09 21.57
CA LYS A 57 24.39 -35.77 22.80
C LYS A 57 25.18 -37.03 23.10
N LEU A 58 25.68 -37.70 22.08
CA LEU A 58 26.37 -38.99 22.20
C LEU A 58 27.88 -38.82 22.38
N HIS A 59 28.47 -37.75 21.85
CA HIS A 59 29.91 -37.52 21.83
C HIS A 59 30.27 -36.24 22.58
N LEU A 60 30.11 -36.27 23.90
CA LEU A 60 30.46 -35.15 24.79
C LEU A 60 31.97 -35.11 25.06
N ASN A 61 32.56 -33.91 25.21
CA ASN A 61 33.95 -33.76 25.65
C ASN A 61 34.07 -33.95 27.18
N THR A 62 33.81 -35.15 27.67
CA THR A 62 33.85 -35.48 29.11
C THR A 62 35.28 -35.53 29.66
N ASP A 63 36.26 -35.78 28.81
CA ASP A 63 37.66 -35.99 29.18
C ASP A 63 38.51 -34.71 29.04
N GLU A 64 37.85 -33.55 28.81
CA GLU A 64 38.47 -32.22 28.64
C GLU A 64 39.61 -32.17 27.62
N LYS A 65 39.51 -32.96 26.55
CA LYS A 65 40.50 -32.96 25.46
C LYS A 65 40.67 -31.56 24.85
N PRO A 66 41.88 -31.22 24.35
CA PRO A 66 42.10 -30.00 23.59
C PRO A 66 41.06 -29.84 22.46
N LEU A 67 40.51 -28.63 22.33
CA LEU A 67 39.41 -28.35 21.39
C LEU A 67 39.69 -28.84 19.95
N PRO A 68 40.89 -28.66 19.36
CA PRO A 68 41.16 -29.13 18.00
C PRO A 68 41.07 -30.67 17.86
N GLU A 69 41.51 -31.40 18.88
CA GLU A 69 41.50 -32.87 18.88
C GLU A 69 40.08 -33.40 19.06
N PHE A 70 39.34 -32.84 20.03
CA PHE A 70 37.93 -33.16 20.23
C PHE A 70 37.10 -32.90 18.98
N MET A 71 37.30 -31.76 18.31
CA MET A 71 36.55 -31.42 17.09
C MET A 71 36.84 -32.37 15.93
N LYS A 72 38.08 -32.88 15.81
CA LYS A 72 38.45 -33.88 14.81
C LYS A 72 37.71 -35.19 15.05
N GLU A 73 37.71 -35.69 16.28
CA GLU A 73 37.00 -36.92 16.67
C GLU A 73 35.49 -36.77 16.50
N HIS A 74 34.94 -35.65 16.98
CA HIS A 74 33.52 -35.33 16.89
C HIS A 74 33.04 -35.20 15.43
N GLY A 75 33.86 -34.61 14.56
CA GLY A 75 33.59 -34.50 13.12
C GLY A 75 33.53 -35.87 12.44
N ALA A 76 34.49 -36.75 12.74
CA ALA A 76 34.53 -38.12 12.21
C ALA A 76 33.31 -38.94 12.66
N ALA A 77 32.87 -38.79 13.92
CA ALA A 77 31.67 -39.44 14.43
C ALA A 77 30.39 -38.98 13.70
N ARG A 78 30.24 -37.68 13.46
CA ARG A 78 29.10 -37.13 12.68
C ARG A 78 29.12 -37.63 11.24
N GLU A 79 30.28 -37.65 10.60
CA GLU A 79 30.44 -38.17 9.24
C GLU A 79 30.02 -39.64 9.15
N TYR A 80 30.45 -40.46 10.12
CA TYR A 80 30.05 -41.86 10.20
C TYR A 80 28.51 -42.02 10.35
N LEU A 81 27.88 -41.23 11.24
CA LEU A 81 26.43 -41.24 11.41
C LEU A 81 25.67 -40.76 10.16
N LEU A 82 26.19 -39.78 9.44
CA LEU A 82 25.58 -39.33 8.19
C LEU A 82 25.70 -40.40 7.11
N LYS A 83 26.89 -41.00 6.92
CA LYS A 83 27.11 -42.09 5.97
C LYS A 83 26.21 -43.29 6.23
N SER A 84 25.98 -43.65 7.49
CA SER A 84 25.09 -44.77 7.84
C SER A 84 23.62 -44.49 7.53
N VAL A 85 23.21 -43.23 7.48
CA VAL A 85 21.82 -42.82 7.18
C VAL A 85 21.60 -42.57 5.69
N VAL A 86 22.49 -41.85 5.01
CA VAL A 86 22.31 -41.47 3.59
C VAL A 86 22.86 -42.53 2.63
N GLY A 87 23.80 -43.36 3.10
CA GLY A 87 24.56 -44.34 2.31
C GLY A 87 25.89 -43.77 1.81
N GLU A 88 26.95 -44.60 1.82
CA GLU A 88 28.31 -44.19 1.45
C GLU A 88 28.40 -43.61 0.04
N ASP A 89 27.73 -44.22 -0.94
CA ASP A 89 27.75 -43.75 -2.33
C ASP A 89 27.04 -42.40 -2.53
N CYS A 90 26.06 -42.08 -1.68
CA CYS A 90 25.28 -40.85 -1.76
C CYS A 90 25.91 -39.69 -0.97
N PHE A 91 26.69 -40.03 0.06
CA PHE A 91 27.25 -39.06 1.00
C PHE A 91 28.03 -37.90 0.33
N PRO A 92 28.93 -38.13 -0.66
CA PRO A 92 29.66 -37.04 -1.31
C PRO A 92 28.74 -36.02 -1.98
N ARG A 93 27.72 -36.50 -2.71
CA ARG A 93 26.80 -35.63 -3.46
C ARG A 93 25.79 -34.94 -2.55
N TYR A 94 25.36 -35.60 -1.47
CA TYR A 94 24.58 -34.99 -0.41
C TYR A 94 25.33 -33.83 0.27
N MET A 95 26.59 -34.06 0.67
CA MET A 95 27.42 -33.01 1.28
C MET A 95 27.70 -31.86 0.32
N GLN A 96 27.91 -32.15 -0.98
CA GLN A 96 28.05 -31.13 -2.01
C GLN A 96 26.80 -30.23 -2.11
N GLN A 97 25.60 -30.80 -2.12
CA GLN A 97 24.35 -30.03 -2.19
C GLN A 97 24.17 -29.11 -0.96
N LEU A 98 24.55 -29.57 0.23
CA LEU A 98 24.52 -28.74 1.44
C LEU A 98 25.53 -27.58 1.36
N GLU A 99 26.72 -27.81 0.81
CA GLU A 99 27.74 -26.76 0.64
C GLU A 99 27.34 -25.74 -0.46
N GLU A 100 26.72 -26.19 -1.54
CA GLU A 100 26.13 -25.33 -2.58
C GLU A 100 25.03 -24.44 -1.99
N LEU A 101 24.19 -25.02 -1.12
CA LEU A 101 23.12 -24.30 -0.45
C LEU A 101 23.66 -23.28 0.57
N ARG A 102 24.69 -23.65 1.34
CA ARG A 102 25.44 -22.76 2.24
C ARG A 102 26.01 -21.57 1.46
N SER A 103 26.65 -21.84 0.32
CA SER A 103 27.24 -20.82 -0.55
C SER A 103 26.18 -19.89 -1.15
N LYS A 104 25.05 -20.46 -1.60
CA LYS A 104 23.91 -19.70 -2.12
C LYS A 104 23.33 -18.78 -1.05
N ARG A 105 23.06 -19.28 0.16
CA ARG A 105 22.54 -18.47 1.27
C ARG A 105 23.53 -17.38 1.69
N ARG A 106 24.83 -17.68 1.78
CA ARG A 106 25.87 -16.68 2.04
C ARG A 106 25.82 -15.56 1.00
N LYS A 107 25.70 -15.90 -0.28
CA LYS A 107 25.57 -14.93 -1.37
C LYS A 107 24.28 -14.12 -1.25
N GLU A 108 23.14 -14.75 -1.00
CA GLU A 108 21.86 -14.08 -0.79
C GLU A 108 21.91 -13.09 0.38
N ILE A 109 22.55 -13.45 1.50
CA ILE A 109 22.77 -12.55 2.64
C ILE A 109 23.59 -11.34 2.19
N MET A 110 24.71 -11.59 1.52
CA MET A 110 25.60 -10.52 1.04
C MET A 110 24.96 -9.62 -0.02
N GLU A 111 24.06 -10.13 -0.86
CA GLU A 111 23.36 -9.36 -1.89
C GLU A 111 22.19 -8.56 -1.33
N ASN A 112 21.44 -9.12 -0.38
CA ASN A 112 20.23 -8.51 0.17
C ASN A 112 20.48 -7.61 1.40
N THR A 113 21.71 -7.58 1.91
CA THR A 113 22.10 -6.80 3.10
C THR A 113 22.87 -5.55 2.73
N SER A 114 22.41 -4.35 3.11
CA SER A 114 23.20 -3.13 2.90
C SER A 114 24.37 -3.00 3.87
N ARG A 115 24.20 -3.41 5.14
CA ARG A 115 25.12 -3.16 6.26
C ARG A 115 25.36 -4.40 7.12
N LEU A 116 26.61 -4.58 7.53
CA LEU A 116 27.06 -5.67 8.40
C LEU A 116 27.56 -5.10 9.72
N TYR A 117 27.18 -5.70 10.84
CA TYR A 117 27.53 -5.21 12.17
C TYR A 117 28.19 -6.29 13.00
N HIS A 118 29.15 -5.91 13.83
CA HIS A 118 29.81 -6.71 14.84
C HIS A 118 29.49 -6.16 16.24
N PHE A 119 29.27 -7.01 17.23
CA PHE A 119 29.04 -6.59 18.61
C PHE A 119 30.17 -7.05 19.53
N SER A 120 30.68 -6.12 20.34
CA SER A 120 31.77 -6.37 21.29
C SER A 120 31.66 -5.46 22.52
N GLN A 121 32.02 -5.96 23.71
CA GLN A 121 32.14 -5.13 24.93
C GLN A 121 33.41 -4.30 25.00
N VAL A 122 34.37 -4.56 24.11
CA VAL A 122 35.58 -3.74 24.05
C VAL A 122 35.17 -2.34 23.57
N PRO A 123 35.52 -1.27 24.29
CA PRO A 123 35.17 0.09 23.91
C PRO A 123 35.77 0.53 22.57
N PRO A 124 35.19 1.53 21.88
CA PRO A 124 35.68 2.02 20.60
C PRO A 124 37.13 2.51 20.65
N ALA A 125 37.55 3.00 21.82
CA ALA A 125 38.92 3.43 22.07
C ALA A 125 39.95 2.28 22.04
N GLU A 126 39.51 1.03 22.24
CA GLU A 126 40.37 -0.14 22.42
C GLU A 126 40.16 -1.22 21.34
N PHE A 127 39.09 -1.15 20.55
CA PHE A 127 38.68 -2.22 19.65
C PHE A 127 39.53 -2.38 18.36
N GLY A 128 40.37 -1.39 18.06
CA GLY A 128 41.22 -1.38 16.86
C GLY A 128 40.44 -1.14 15.56
N ALA A 129 41.17 -1.00 14.44
CA ALA A 129 40.58 -0.72 13.12
C ALA A 129 40.17 -1.99 12.34
N TYR A 130 40.57 -3.17 12.83
CA TYR A 130 40.41 -4.44 12.14
C TYR A 130 40.05 -5.56 13.11
N LEU A 131 39.11 -6.42 12.70
CA LEU A 131 38.77 -7.64 13.38
C LEU A 131 39.68 -8.78 12.92
N THR A 132 40.19 -9.57 13.86
CA THR A 132 40.96 -10.77 13.56
C THR A 132 40.04 -11.96 13.27
N PRO A 133 40.32 -12.75 12.21
CA PRO A 133 39.58 -13.97 11.94
C PRO A 133 39.64 -14.96 13.11
N ARG A 134 38.49 -15.57 13.45
CA ARG A 134 38.45 -16.69 14.38
C ARG A 134 38.40 -17.99 13.60
N LEU A 135 39.32 -18.90 13.91
CA LEU A 135 39.37 -20.24 13.31
C LEU A 135 38.17 -21.04 13.82
N GLN A 136 37.15 -21.18 12.97
CA GLN A 136 36.03 -22.06 13.25
C GLN A 136 36.45 -23.50 12.92
N VAL A 137 37.03 -24.18 13.90
CA VAL A 137 37.46 -25.57 13.75
C VAL A 137 36.19 -26.39 13.46
N ALA A 138 36.13 -26.98 12.27
CA ALA A 138 34.91 -27.46 11.61
C ALA A 138 33.96 -28.29 12.51
N GLY A 139 32.76 -27.76 12.76
CA GLY A 139 31.64 -28.55 13.24
C GLY A 139 30.48 -27.72 13.78
N ASN A 140 29.35 -27.73 13.07
CA ASN A 140 28.05 -27.14 13.47
C ASN A 140 27.43 -27.74 14.76
N ALA A 141 28.23 -28.47 15.53
CA ALA A 141 27.88 -29.27 16.69
C ALA A 141 28.16 -28.57 18.04
N LEU A 142 28.92 -27.48 18.02
CA LEU A 142 29.20 -26.67 19.21
C LEU A 142 28.63 -25.27 19.12
N SER A 143 27.54 -25.10 18.36
CA SER A 143 26.87 -23.81 18.13
C SER A 143 26.27 -23.16 19.39
N GLU A 144 26.32 -23.79 20.56
CA GLU A 144 25.99 -23.15 21.84
C GLU A 144 27.22 -22.83 22.72
N ARG A 145 28.44 -23.22 22.33
CA ARG A 145 29.61 -23.18 23.22
C ARG A 145 30.78 -22.29 22.79
N ILE A 146 30.73 -21.69 21.60
CA ILE A 146 31.78 -20.76 21.17
C ILE A 146 31.23 -19.33 21.31
N ASN A 147 31.52 -18.74 22.47
CA ASN A 147 31.39 -17.31 22.67
C ASN A 147 32.72 -16.67 22.31
N GLU A 148 32.68 -15.70 21.42
CA GLU A 148 33.37 -14.41 21.46
C GLU A 148 33.33 -13.92 20.02
N ALA A 149 32.89 -12.67 19.86
CA ALA A 149 32.83 -11.93 18.60
C ALA A 149 31.69 -12.35 17.64
N LEU A 150 30.58 -11.62 17.72
CA LEU A 150 29.32 -11.83 16.98
C LEU A 150 29.18 -10.84 15.82
N CYS A 151 28.77 -11.32 14.64
CA CYS A 151 28.43 -10.44 13.52
C CYS A 151 27.07 -10.78 12.88
N TYR A 152 26.34 -9.74 12.49
CA TYR A 152 25.02 -9.82 11.88
C TYR A 152 24.94 -9.04 10.57
N ALA A 153 24.01 -9.45 9.72
CA ALA A 153 23.75 -8.87 8.41
C ALA A 153 22.31 -8.32 8.37
N ALA A 154 22.14 -7.03 8.08
CA ALA A 154 20.83 -6.37 8.01
C ALA A 154 20.36 -6.21 6.55
N ALA A 155 19.41 -7.04 6.12
CA ALA A 155 18.65 -6.77 4.91
C ALA A 155 17.72 -5.58 5.11
N ASP A 156 17.53 -4.76 4.07
CA ASP A 156 16.99 -3.40 4.18
C ASP A 156 15.46 -3.34 4.41
N LYS A 157 14.91 -4.32 5.12
CA LYS A 157 13.60 -4.28 5.79
C LYS A 157 13.82 -4.68 7.24
N GLU A 158 13.79 -3.68 8.14
CA GLU A 158 13.83 -3.79 9.61
C GLU A 158 14.64 -4.99 10.16
N SER A 159 15.96 -4.79 10.29
CA SER A 159 16.92 -5.71 10.90
C SER A 159 16.33 -6.57 12.02
N HIS A 160 16.22 -7.88 11.79
CA HIS A 160 15.91 -8.87 12.83
C HIS A 160 17.10 -8.97 13.79
N TYR A 161 17.06 -8.30 14.95
CA TYR A 161 18.13 -8.41 15.93
C TYR A 161 17.95 -9.67 16.79
N ILE A 162 18.83 -10.67 16.68
CA ILE A 162 19.02 -11.61 17.80
C ILE A 162 20.11 -11.00 18.67
N VAL A 163 19.74 -10.39 19.80
CA VAL A 163 20.71 -9.80 20.73
C VAL A 163 21.23 -10.93 21.61
N LYS A 164 22.53 -11.20 21.62
CA LYS A 164 23.12 -11.96 22.74
C LYS A 164 23.36 -10.97 23.89
N PRO A 165 23.20 -11.36 25.16
CA PRO A 165 23.51 -10.48 26.28
C PRO A 165 24.96 -9.96 26.26
N PRO A 166 25.19 -8.76 26.80
CA PRO A 166 26.42 -8.00 26.63
C PRO A 166 27.54 -8.43 27.58
N SER A 167 27.80 -9.74 27.73
CA SER A 167 29.00 -10.22 28.44
C SER A 167 29.77 -11.28 27.65
N ASN A 168 31.09 -11.12 27.59
CA ASN A 168 32.04 -12.10 27.10
C ASN A 168 32.23 -13.22 28.14
N GLU A 169 31.75 -13.02 29.37
CA GLU A 169 31.87 -13.97 30.48
C GLU A 169 30.68 -14.92 30.55
N ARG A 170 30.93 -16.17 30.16
CA ARG A 170 29.93 -17.24 30.04
C ARG A 170 29.11 -17.50 31.32
N LYS A 171 29.71 -17.37 32.51
CA LYS A 171 29.07 -17.72 33.78
C LYS A 171 27.97 -16.74 34.20
N GLU A 172 28.04 -15.49 33.76
CA GLU A 172 27.11 -14.42 34.22
C GLU A 172 25.74 -14.49 33.53
N TRP A 173 25.64 -15.17 32.39
CA TRP A 173 24.46 -15.17 31.51
C TRP A 173 24.00 -16.56 31.09
N ASP A 174 24.50 -17.60 31.77
CA ASP A 174 24.00 -18.94 31.60
C ASP A 174 22.48 -18.96 31.87
N GLY A 175 21.72 -19.57 30.96
CA GLY A 175 20.28 -19.61 31.08
C GLY A 175 19.49 -18.33 30.73
N VAL A 176 20.08 -17.29 30.10
CA VAL A 176 19.32 -16.12 29.56
C VAL A 176 19.23 -16.16 28.03
N SER A 177 18.11 -15.72 27.45
CA SER A 177 17.96 -15.66 25.98
C SER A 177 17.15 -14.43 25.55
N VAL A 178 17.66 -13.66 24.59
CA VAL A 178 16.96 -12.51 24.01
C VAL A 178 16.67 -12.80 22.53
N TYR A 179 15.41 -12.62 22.13
CA TYR A 179 14.94 -12.87 20.77
C TYR A 179 14.26 -11.59 20.27
N MET A 180 14.48 -11.18 19.01
CA MET A 180 13.51 -10.32 18.33
C MET A 180 12.60 -11.12 17.43
N ASP A 181 11.34 -10.74 17.46
CA ASP A 181 10.25 -11.46 16.84
C ASP A 181 9.27 -10.43 16.26
N GLU A 182 9.25 -10.32 14.92
CA GLU A 182 8.35 -9.44 14.14
C GLU A 182 7.95 -8.13 14.86
N LYS A 183 8.91 -7.20 14.97
CA LYS A 183 8.76 -5.85 15.59
C LYS A 183 8.59 -5.82 17.12
N ALA A 184 8.98 -6.86 17.84
CA ALA A 184 9.07 -6.86 19.31
C ALA A 184 10.31 -7.62 19.81
N VAL A 185 10.71 -7.38 21.07
CA VAL A 185 11.81 -8.07 21.76
C VAL A 185 11.24 -8.95 22.87
N LEU A 186 11.76 -10.16 23.02
CA LEU A 186 11.47 -11.08 24.11
C LEU A 186 12.75 -11.47 24.84
N ILE A 187 12.87 -11.07 26.11
CA ILE A 187 13.95 -11.44 27.02
C ILE A 187 13.45 -12.56 27.93
N SER A 188 14.12 -13.71 27.98
CA SER A 188 13.66 -14.88 28.74
C SER A 188 14.70 -15.50 29.66
N GLY A 189 14.23 -16.04 30.79
CA GLY A 189 15.02 -16.78 31.78
C GLY A 189 15.66 -15.96 32.88
N ARG A 190 15.23 -14.71 33.05
CA ARG A 190 15.65 -13.87 34.17
C ARG A 190 14.58 -12.83 34.49
N GLN A 191 14.50 -12.44 35.75
CA GLN A 191 13.63 -11.35 36.18
C GLN A 191 14.11 -10.01 35.61
N PRO A 192 13.20 -9.06 35.28
CA PRO A 192 13.57 -7.81 34.62
C PRO A 192 14.60 -6.97 35.38
N LYS A 193 14.44 -6.82 36.71
CA LYS A 193 15.39 -6.06 37.54
C LYS A 193 16.77 -6.71 37.57
N GLU A 194 16.82 -8.03 37.75
CA GLU A 194 18.07 -8.79 37.76
C GLU A 194 18.79 -8.77 36.40
N PHE A 195 18.03 -8.69 35.29
CA PHE A 195 18.60 -8.47 33.96
C PHE A 195 19.22 -7.08 33.83
N LEU A 196 18.51 -6.03 34.27
CA LEU A 196 18.97 -4.64 34.21
C LEU A 196 20.24 -4.42 35.06
N ASP A 197 20.27 -4.95 36.29
CA ASP A 197 21.39 -4.79 37.23
C ASP A 197 22.71 -5.37 36.72
N LYS A 198 22.63 -6.41 35.88
CA LYS A 198 23.79 -7.13 35.34
C LYS A 198 24.21 -6.64 33.96
N GLN A 199 23.51 -5.69 33.35
CA GLN A 199 23.79 -5.21 32.00
C GLN A 199 25.13 -4.44 31.93
N LYS A 200 26.10 -4.97 31.16
CA LYS A 200 27.35 -4.28 30.80
C LYS A 200 27.18 -3.52 29.47
N PRO A 201 27.94 -2.44 29.22
CA PRO A 201 27.95 -1.77 27.91
C PRO A 201 28.50 -2.69 26.81
N SER A 202 27.83 -2.75 25.65
CA SER A 202 28.34 -3.45 24.46
C SER A 202 28.26 -2.56 23.24
N TYR A 203 29.30 -2.46 22.44
CA TYR A 203 29.38 -1.55 21.30
C TYR A 203 29.05 -2.26 19.99
N ARG A 204 28.51 -1.50 19.03
CA ARG A 204 28.18 -1.97 17.69
C ARG A 204 29.18 -1.39 16.69
N TYR A 205 29.84 -2.26 15.94
CA TYR A 205 30.86 -1.91 14.96
C TYR A 205 30.37 -2.28 13.56
N GLU A 206 30.23 -1.32 12.66
CA GLU A 206 29.95 -1.62 11.26
C GLU A 206 31.20 -2.13 10.56
N VAL A 207 31.08 -3.21 9.79
CA VAL A 207 32.20 -3.89 9.13
C VAL A 207 32.08 -3.82 7.61
N ASP A 208 33.22 -3.69 6.95
CA ASP A 208 33.32 -3.58 5.49
C ASP A 208 32.95 -4.91 4.81
N ARG A 209 31.84 -4.87 4.04
CA ARG A 209 31.31 -6.00 3.26
C ARG A 209 32.30 -6.63 2.29
N SER A 210 33.30 -5.90 1.82
CA SER A 210 34.32 -6.44 0.92
C SER A 210 35.33 -7.36 1.62
N THR A 211 35.56 -7.14 2.92
CA THR A 211 36.53 -7.89 3.74
C THR A 211 35.88 -8.87 4.70
N PHE A 212 34.56 -8.92 4.71
CA PHE A 212 33.75 -9.66 5.67
C PHE A 212 32.91 -10.74 4.98
N LYS A 213 32.94 -11.98 5.47
CA LYS A 213 32.10 -13.08 4.94
C LYS A 213 31.31 -13.74 6.06
N PRO A 214 29.96 -13.60 6.08
CA PRO A 214 29.13 -14.22 7.11
C PRO A 214 29.20 -15.75 6.98
N ASN A 215 29.21 -16.43 8.12
CA ASN A 215 29.14 -17.87 8.11
C ASN A 215 27.69 -18.37 8.16
N VAL A 216 27.44 -19.46 7.45
CA VAL A 216 26.14 -20.14 7.33
C VAL A 216 26.41 -21.62 7.60
N SER A 217 25.59 -22.29 8.40
CA SER A 217 25.73 -23.71 8.66
C SER A 217 25.27 -24.54 7.46
N LEU A 218 25.63 -25.83 7.44
CA LEU A 218 25.31 -26.73 6.33
C LEU A 218 23.82 -27.07 6.23
N ASP A 219 23.07 -27.00 7.33
CA ASP A 219 21.60 -27.04 7.32
C ASP A 219 20.96 -25.72 6.83
N GLY A 220 21.78 -24.74 6.44
CA GLY A 220 21.37 -23.42 5.98
C GLY A 220 21.03 -22.43 7.10
N GLY A 221 21.11 -22.82 8.37
CA GLY A 221 20.96 -21.89 9.49
C GLY A 221 22.01 -20.77 9.47
N PHE A 222 21.68 -19.61 10.04
CA PHE A 222 22.70 -18.59 10.30
C PHE A 222 23.56 -19.04 11.47
N THR A 223 24.88 -18.95 11.32
CA THR A 223 25.79 -19.06 12.46
C THR A 223 26.13 -17.66 12.95
N ASN A 224 26.36 -17.54 14.25
CA ASN A 224 26.65 -16.29 14.97
C ASN A 224 28.08 -15.76 14.71
N GLU A 225 28.73 -16.21 13.64
CA GLU A 225 30.16 -16.02 13.41
C GLU A 225 30.45 -15.70 11.94
N TYR A 226 31.68 -15.32 11.66
CA TYR A 226 32.15 -15.02 10.31
C TYR A 226 33.50 -15.68 10.05
N GLU A 227 33.70 -16.09 8.80
CA GLU A 227 34.99 -16.60 8.33
C GLU A 227 35.64 -15.51 7.50
N SER A 228 36.85 -15.08 7.81
CA SER A 228 37.63 -14.27 6.87
C SER A 228 39.06 -14.75 6.77
N SER A 229 39.58 -14.81 5.55
CA SER A 229 41.00 -15.05 5.27
C SER A 229 41.87 -13.80 5.47
N GLN A 230 41.26 -12.65 5.71
CA GLN A 230 41.89 -11.34 5.89
C GLN A 230 41.23 -10.63 7.08
N ASN A 231 41.92 -9.71 7.74
CA ASN A 231 41.30 -8.98 8.85
C ASN A 231 40.11 -8.14 8.33
N ALA A 232 38.95 -8.24 8.97
CA ALA A 232 37.77 -7.50 8.53
C ALA A 232 37.85 -6.05 9.00
N ARG A 233 37.68 -5.09 8.09
CA ARG A 233 37.83 -3.66 8.41
C ARG A 233 36.58 -3.12 9.12
N VAL A 234 36.77 -2.41 10.23
CA VAL A 234 35.73 -1.61 10.87
C VAL A 234 35.58 -0.30 10.12
N ILE A 235 34.35 0.06 9.73
CA ILE A 235 34.05 1.27 8.95
C ILE A 235 33.11 2.24 9.67
N GLY A 236 32.54 1.81 10.81
CA GLY A 236 31.67 2.65 11.62
C GLY A 236 31.54 2.11 13.04
N VAL A 237 31.16 3.00 13.96
CA VAL A 237 30.87 2.66 15.36
C VAL A 237 29.54 3.31 15.71
N ASP A 238 28.61 2.50 16.18
CA ASP A 238 27.39 2.96 16.84
C ASP A 238 27.53 2.69 18.34
N GLY A 239 27.02 3.64 19.14
CA GLY A 239 27.22 3.72 20.59
C GLY A 239 26.83 2.46 21.39
N PRO A 240 27.08 2.46 22.70
CA PRO A 240 26.88 1.28 23.54
C PRO A 240 25.40 0.85 23.63
N PHE A 241 25.15 -0.42 23.37
CA PHE A 241 23.99 -1.18 23.81
C PHE A 241 23.82 -1.02 25.32
N SER A 242 22.76 -0.32 25.72
CA SER A 242 22.56 0.14 27.09
C SER A 242 21.09 0.11 27.49
N ILE A 243 20.78 0.52 28.72
CA ILE A 243 19.42 0.58 29.23
C ILE A 243 18.55 1.54 28.39
N ILE A 244 19.16 2.52 27.70
CA ILE A 244 18.46 3.44 26.80
C ILE A 244 17.80 2.72 25.61
N ASP A 245 18.42 1.64 25.11
CA ASP A 245 17.87 0.84 24.01
C ASP A 245 16.53 0.20 24.35
N LEU A 246 16.36 -0.21 25.62
CA LEU A 246 15.17 -0.88 26.13
C LEU A 246 14.07 0.10 26.54
N THR A 247 14.45 1.32 26.94
CA THR A 247 13.57 2.26 27.65
C THR A 247 13.20 3.51 26.84
N ALA A 248 14.00 3.86 25.84
CA ALA A 248 13.86 5.10 25.10
C ALA A 248 13.25 4.88 23.73
N SER A 249 12.60 5.93 23.22
CA SER A 249 12.09 5.93 21.85
C SER A 249 13.23 5.91 20.84
N ARG A 250 12.93 5.60 19.57
CA ARG A 250 13.94 5.63 18.50
C ARG A 250 14.59 7.01 18.32
N GLU A 251 13.86 8.07 18.65
CA GLU A 251 14.30 9.47 18.60
C GLU A 251 15.27 9.82 19.75
N GLU A 252 15.11 9.16 20.90
CA GLU A 252 15.98 9.28 22.06
C GLU A 252 17.19 8.30 22.01
N GLY A 253 17.38 7.63 20.88
CA GLY A 253 18.46 6.67 20.66
C GLY A 253 18.16 5.24 21.10
N GLY A 254 16.90 4.92 21.47
CA GLY A 254 16.48 3.58 21.83
C GLY A 254 15.94 2.74 20.65
N TRP A 255 15.45 1.53 20.91
CA TRP A 255 15.01 0.64 19.83
C TRP A 255 13.69 1.04 19.18
N GLY A 256 12.79 1.71 19.91
CA GLY A 256 11.46 2.06 19.41
C GLY A 256 10.59 0.85 19.06
N VAL A 257 10.83 -0.31 19.67
CA VAL A 257 10.01 -1.52 19.54
C VAL A 257 9.57 -2.03 20.93
N PRO A 258 8.37 -2.65 21.05
CA PRO A 258 7.92 -3.28 22.28
C PRO A 258 8.90 -4.33 22.82
N VAL A 259 9.15 -4.31 24.14
CA VAL A 259 10.04 -5.20 24.88
C VAL A 259 9.24 -5.99 25.91
N TYR A 260 9.38 -7.30 25.89
CA TYR A 260 8.69 -8.24 26.78
C TYR A 260 9.70 -9.07 27.57
N PHE A 261 9.40 -9.36 28.83
CA PHE A 261 10.16 -10.30 29.65
C PHE A 261 9.33 -11.56 29.92
N LEU A 262 9.96 -12.72 29.76
CA LEU A 262 9.46 -14.03 30.16
C LEU A 262 10.37 -14.58 31.27
N PRO A 263 10.09 -14.26 32.55
CA PRO A 263 11.06 -14.48 33.62
C PRO A 263 11.37 -15.96 33.87
N ASP A 264 10.35 -16.81 33.79
CA ASP A 264 10.49 -18.26 33.92
C ASP A 264 10.48 -18.94 32.55
N LYS A 265 11.56 -19.67 32.23
CA LYS A 265 11.69 -20.41 30.97
C LYS A 265 10.69 -21.55 30.83
N THR A 266 10.16 -22.09 31.92
CA THR A 266 9.17 -23.17 31.87
C THR A 266 7.85 -22.70 31.23
N ASP A 267 7.52 -21.41 31.34
CA ASP A 267 6.33 -20.80 30.74
C ASP A 267 6.45 -20.58 29.22
N LYS A 268 7.68 -20.67 28.65
CA LYS A 268 7.94 -20.37 27.23
C LYS A 268 7.02 -21.14 26.28
N LYS A 269 6.77 -22.42 26.58
CA LYS A 269 5.93 -23.28 25.74
C LYS A 269 4.47 -22.81 25.74
N ALA A 270 3.89 -22.60 26.91
CA ALA A 270 2.49 -22.18 27.06
C ALA A 270 2.24 -20.79 26.46
N ILE A 271 3.16 -19.84 26.69
CA ILE A 271 3.09 -18.50 26.10
C ILE A 271 3.20 -18.55 24.57
N SER A 272 4.11 -19.35 24.03
CA SER A 272 4.27 -19.52 22.57
C SER A 272 3.03 -20.14 21.91
N GLU A 273 2.43 -21.15 22.54
CA GLU A 273 1.19 -21.78 22.07
C GLU A 273 0.04 -20.76 22.02
N LYS A 274 -0.11 -19.91 23.04
CA LYS A 274 -1.16 -18.89 23.07
C LYS A 274 -0.97 -17.79 22.03
N ILE A 275 0.27 -17.33 21.83
CA ILE A 275 0.61 -16.39 20.76
C ILE A 275 0.24 -16.99 19.40
N ASN A 276 0.59 -18.25 19.15
CA ASN A 276 0.30 -18.93 17.89
C ASN A 276 -1.21 -19.15 17.67
N GLU A 277 -1.98 -19.43 18.72
CA GLU A 277 -3.45 -19.51 18.64
C GLU A 277 -4.07 -18.20 18.16
N LEU A 278 -3.62 -17.06 18.70
CA LEU A 278 -4.09 -15.74 18.28
C LEU A 278 -3.65 -15.39 16.85
N ARG A 279 -2.43 -15.79 16.45
CA ARG A 279 -1.95 -15.62 15.08
C ARG A 279 -2.76 -16.43 14.08
N ALA A 280 -3.15 -17.65 14.42
CA ALA A 280 -4.02 -18.48 13.59
C ALA A 280 -5.41 -17.84 13.36
N LYS A 281 -5.83 -16.95 14.25
CA LYS A 281 -7.06 -16.15 14.15
C LYS A 281 -6.85 -14.79 13.47
N GLY A 282 -5.71 -14.59 12.79
CA GLY A 282 -5.40 -13.39 12.01
C GLY A 282 -4.77 -12.25 12.80
N ALA A 283 -4.43 -12.42 14.07
CA ALA A 283 -3.69 -11.39 14.81
C ALA A 283 -2.23 -11.31 14.33
N THR A 284 -1.70 -10.09 14.19
CA THR A 284 -0.25 -9.91 14.04
C THR A 284 0.47 -10.36 15.31
N ARG A 285 1.75 -10.71 15.20
CA ARG A 285 2.50 -11.23 16.35
C ARG A 285 2.61 -10.21 17.49
N ALA A 286 2.81 -8.92 17.18
CA ALA A 286 2.80 -7.84 18.16
C ALA A 286 1.45 -7.70 18.89
N VAL A 287 0.33 -7.78 18.16
CA VAL A 287 -1.02 -7.76 18.77
C VAL A 287 -1.25 -9.01 19.63
N ALA A 288 -0.80 -10.17 19.17
CA ALA A 288 -0.88 -11.42 19.93
C ALA A 288 -0.05 -11.35 21.21
N MET A 289 1.18 -10.84 21.15
CA MET A 289 2.05 -10.68 22.32
C MET A 289 1.49 -9.68 23.33
N LYS A 290 0.97 -8.53 22.88
CA LYS A 290 0.30 -7.56 23.75
C LYS A 290 -0.88 -8.20 24.49
N ARG A 291 -1.79 -8.87 23.75
CA ARG A 291 -2.94 -9.56 24.35
C ARG A 291 -2.54 -10.67 25.32
N VAL A 292 -1.49 -11.42 25.01
CA VAL A 292 -0.98 -12.47 25.91
C VAL A 292 -0.33 -11.88 27.15
N SER A 293 0.37 -10.74 27.04
CA SER A 293 0.90 -10.03 28.21
C SER A 293 -0.20 -9.44 29.10
N GLU A 294 -1.31 -8.97 28.52
CA GLU A 294 -2.48 -8.51 29.28
C GLU A 294 -3.20 -9.69 29.96
N GLN A 295 -3.21 -10.86 29.32
CA GLN A 295 -3.84 -12.07 29.85
C GLN A 295 -2.99 -12.77 30.93
N PHE A 296 -1.66 -12.72 30.80
CA PHE A 296 -0.71 -13.36 31.71
C PHE A 296 0.40 -12.37 32.13
N PRO A 297 0.05 -11.27 32.83
CA PRO A 297 0.99 -10.18 33.15
C PRO A 297 2.18 -10.62 34.00
N ASP A 298 2.03 -11.69 34.80
CA ASP A 298 3.09 -12.22 35.66
C ASP A 298 4.07 -13.14 34.92
N LYS A 299 3.67 -13.64 33.75
CA LYS A 299 4.42 -14.62 32.94
C LYS A 299 5.07 -14.00 31.70
N LEU A 300 4.42 -12.99 31.13
CA LEU A 300 4.92 -12.22 30.00
C LEU A 300 4.75 -10.73 30.31
N ILE A 301 5.79 -10.13 30.88
CA ILE A 301 5.78 -8.74 31.36
C ILE A 301 6.03 -7.81 30.18
N PHE A 302 5.08 -6.90 29.90
CA PHE A 302 5.31 -5.84 28.92
C PHE A 302 6.10 -4.69 29.57
N PHE A 303 7.39 -4.61 29.26
CA PHE A 303 8.33 -3.70 29.91
C PHE A 303 7.98 -2.22 29.65
N ASN A 304 7.64 -1.87 28.41
CA ASN A 304 7.42 -0.47 28.02
C ASN A 304 6.14 0.16 28.59
N GLU A 305 5.22 -0.61 29.17
CA GLU A 305 4.05 -0.08 29.89
C GLU A 305 4.18 -0.26 31.42
N ASN A 306 5.24 -0.92 31.90
CA ASN A 306 5.49 -1.11 33.33
C ASN A 306 6.25 0.10 33.92
N LYS A 307 5.49 1.04 34.50
CA LYS A 307 6.02 2.30 35.06
C LYS A 307 7.10 2.10 36.11
N ASP A 308 6.98 1.07 36.95
CA ASP A 308 7.95 0.81 38.02
C ASP A 308 9.28 0.33 37.46
N LEU A 309 9.23 -0.57 36.46
CA LEU A 309 10.42 -1.07 35.78
C LEU A 309 11.09 0.01 34.91
N LEU A 310 10.32 0.86 34.23
CA LEU A 310 10.86 1.99 33.47
C LEU A 310 11.54 3.02 34.39
N THR A 311 10.93 3.33 35.53
CA THR A 311 11.52 4.25 36.51
C THR A 311 12.81 3.66 37.09
N TYR A 312 12.78 2.37 37.44
CA TYR A 312 13.96 1.64 37.91
C TYR A 312 15.11 1.68 36.89
N ALA A 313 14.80 1.37 35.63
CA ALA A 313 15.77 1.36 34.54
C ALA A 313 16.39 2.75 34.29
N ARG A 314 15.58 3.82 34.29
CA ARG A 314 16.09 5.20 34.12
C ARG A 314 16.97 5.66 35.28
N ASN A 315 16.66 5.26 36.51
CA ASN A 315 17.52 5.55 37.67
C ASN A 315 18.86 4.84 37.56
N LEU A 316 18.85 3.56 37.18
CA LEU A 316 20.06 2.76 36.98
C LEU A 316 20.94 3.35 35.86
N GLU A 317 20.33 3.79 34.76
CA GLU A 317 21.02 4.50 33.67
C GLU A 317 21.68 5.80 34.16
N ALA A 318 20.97 6.61 34.95
CA ALA A 318 21.51 7.85 35.49
C ALA A 318 22.68 7.61 36.46
N GLU A 319 22.64 6.55 37.26
CA GLU A 319 23.75 6.12 38.11
C GLU A 319 24.96 5.65 37.29
N GLN A 320 24.74 4.84 36.25
CA GLN A 320 25.80 4.39 35.34
C GLN A 320 26.49 5.57 34.65
N ARG A 321 25.74 6.59 34.19
CA ARG A 321 26.30 7.82 33.60
C ARG A 321 27.10 8.65 34.60
N LYS A 322 26.63 8.79 35.84
CA LYS A 322 27.36 9.51 36.90
C LYS A 322 28.68 8.84 37.26
N ASN A 323 28.71 7.51 37.27
CA ASN A 323 29.92 6.74 37.55
C ASN A 323 30.93 6.81 36.39
N ALA A 324 30.46 6.86 35.14
CA ALA A 324 31.32 7.05 33.97
C ALA A 324 31.96 8.46 33.91
N GLY A 325 31.27 9.50 34.38
CA GLY A 325 31.78 10.87 34.43
C GLY A 325 32.78 11.18 35.56
N ARG A 326 33.00 10.25 36.50
CA ARG A 326 33.98 10.39 37.61
C ARG A 326 35.35 9.77 37.31
N GLY A 327 35.51 9.05 36.20
CA GLY A 327 36.73 8.27 35.91
C GLY A 327 37.78 8.93 35.01
N THR A 328 37.55 10.15 34.50
CA THR A 328 38.42 10.76 33.46
C THR A 328 38.82 12.21 33.73
N ALA A 329 38.75 12.65 34.98
CA ALA A 329 39.19 13.98 35.39
C ALA A 329 40.17 13.91 36.58
N ASP A 330 41.24 13.13 36.43
CA ASP A 330 42.42 13.19 37.30
C ASP A 330 43.65 12.70 36.52
N SER A 331 44.10 13.50 35.54
CA SER A 331 45.49 13.48 35.02
C SER A 331 45.65 14.39 33.80
N ALA A 332 45.43 15.69 33.99
CA ALA A 332 46.16 16.75 33.29
C ALA A 332 45.51 18.08 33.67
N VAL A 333 46.24 18.90 34.42
CA VAL A 333 46.49 20.33 34.23
C VAL A 333 46.95 20.86 35.59
N GLU A 334 48.26 20.78 35.82
CA GLU A 334 48.94 21.83 36.57
C GLU A 334 49.44 22.88 35.57
N ASP A 335 49.43 24.13 36.04
CA ASP A 335 49.97 25.35 35.45
C ASP A 335 49.15 26.10 34.39
N GLY A 336 48.22 26.93 34.90
CA GLY A 336 48.59 28.34 35.10
C GLY A 336 48.01 29.41 34.17
N LYS A 337 47.15 30.25 34.78
CA LYS A 337 46.89 31.70 34.54
C LYS A 337 45.80 32.14 33.54
N SER A 338 44.65 32.52 34.13
CA SER A 338 43.95 33.85 34.11
C SER A 338 44.03 34.71 32.83
N ALA A 339 42.98 35.38 32.33
CA ALA A 339 41.91 36.13 33.01
C ALA A 339 40.77 36.46 32.02
N ALA A 340 39.50 36.40 32.45
CA ALA A 340 38.56 37.52 32.62
C ALA A 340 38.03 38.23 31.35
N GLY A 341 36.69 38.40 31.28
CA GLY A 341 36.07 39.46 30.48
C GLY A 341 34.66 39.13 29.97
N ARG A 342 33.67 39.84 30.48
CA ARG A 342 32.21 39.65 30.29
C ARG A 342 31.66 40.68 29.28
N THR A 343 30.43 40.42 28.82
CA THR A 343 29.33 41.35 28.43
C THR A 343 29.29 42.05 27.04
N ASP A 344 28.16 41.73 26.37
CA ASP A 344 27.12 42.62 25.80
C ASP A 344 27.11 43.11 24.34
N MET A 345 26.07 42.60 23.66
CA MET A 345 25.08 43.22 22.74
C MET A 345 25.35 44.61 22.13
N ALA A 346 25.18 44.72 20.80
CA ALA A 346 24.42 45.82 20.16
C ALA A 346 24.10 45.56 18.68
N THR A 347 22.99 46.16 18.26
CA THR A 347 22.14 46.03 17.06
C THR A 347 22.51 46.92 15.85
N GLY A 348 21.98 46.54 14.66
CA GLY A 348 21.59 47.45 13.54
C GLY A 348 22.60 47.58 12.39
N GLN A 349 22.26 47.87 11.13
CA GLN A 349 21.01 48.17 10.41
C GLN A 349 21.33 48.21 8.89
N TYR A 350 20.29 48.11 8.05
CA TYR A 350 20.22 48.02 6.57
C TYR A 350 20.79 49.20 5.75
N LYS A 351 21.20 48.94 4.47
CA LYS A 351 20.76 49.59 3.19
C LYS A 351 21.73 49.33 2.00
N THR A 352 21.35 48.58 0.95
CA THR A 352 20.77 48.93 -0.40
C THR A 352 21.74 49.26 -1.56
N ALA A 353 21.69 48.38 -2.57
CA ALA A 353 21.55 48.58 -4.05
C ALA A 353 22.65 49.22 -4.92
N GLY A 354 22.99 48.54 -6.05
CA GLY A 354 23.48 49.19 -7.28
C GLY A 354 24.19 48.30 -8.33
N ARG A 355 23.39 47.67 -9.22
CA ARG A 355 23.54 47.43 -10.69
C ARG A 355 24.91 47.63 -11.42
N GLY A 356 25.28 46.66 -12.30
CA GLY A 356 25.81 46.97 -13.65
C GLY A 356 27.00 46.16 -14.25
N THR A 357 26.70 45.11 -15.01
CA THR A 357 27.30 44.61 -16.30
C THR A 357 28.76 44.10 -16.46
N ALA A 358 28.84 42.88 -17.05
CA ALA A 358 29.82 42.17 -17.91
C ALA A 358 31.17 42.86 -18.26
N ASP A 359 32.33 42.19 -18.33
CA ASP A 359 32.67 41.01 -19.15
C ASP A 359 34.00 40.32 -18.74
N SER A 360 34.15 39.07 -19.18
CA SER A 360 35.38 38.30 -19.52
C SER A 360 36.32 37.71 -18.42
N ALA A 361 36.61 36.41 -18.66
CA ALA A 361 37.71 35.50 -18.30
C ALA A 361 38.87 36.03 -17.41
N VAL A 362 39.45 35.28 -16.48
CA VAL A 362 40.23 34.03 -16.64
C VAL A 362 40.33 33.31 -15.27
N ASP A 363 40.44 31.99 -15.33
CA ASP A 363 40.64 31.01 -14.25
C ASP A 363 41.88 31.27 -13.36
N ASP A 364 41.72 31.12 -12.04
CA ASP A 364 42.63 30.36 -11.15
C ASP A 364 42.31 30.64 -9.67
N GLY A 365 41.64 29.66 -9.04
CA GLY A 365 41.90 29.22 -7.67
C GLY A 365 41.72 30.19 -6.49
N LYS A 366 40.48 30.34 -5.99
CA LYS A 366 40.09 30.10 -4.57
C LYS A 366 38.66 30.59 -4.26
N SER A 367 37.90 29.66 -3.66
CA SER A 367 36.66 29.79 -2.87
C SER A 367 35.42 30.40 -3.54
N THR A 368 34.35 29.60 -3.62
CA THR A 368 32.98 30.08 -3.36
C THR A 368 32.19 29.01 -2.62
N ALA A 369 31.76 29.36 -1.40
CA ALA A 369 30.76 28.66 -0.63
C ALA A 369 29.50 28.43 -1.47
N GLY A 370 28.99 27.20 -1.40
CA GLY A 370 27.98 26.66 -2.28
C GLY A 370 26.68 27.46 -2.29
N ARG A 371 26.29 27.83 -3.50
CA ARG A 371 24.91 28.06 -3.94
C ARG A 371 24.05 26.91 -3.41
N THR A 372 23.04 27.19 -2.58
CA THR A 372 22.02 26.19 -2.23
C THR A 372 21.24 25.88 -3.51
N ASP A 373 21.45 24.70 -4.09
CA ASP A 373 20.61 24.20 -5.18
C ASP A 373 19.18 24.08 -4.63
N MET A 374 18.27 24.92 -5.13
CA MET A 374 16.85 24.83 -4.79
C MET A 374 16.32 23.52 -5.37
N ALA A 375 15.63 22.72 -4.54
CA ALA A 375 15.04 21.46 -4.97
C ALA A 375 13.92 21.74 -5.98
N ALA A 376 13.99 21.08 -7.14
CA ALA A 376 12.93 21.14 -8.15
C ALA A 376 11.82 20.14 -7.80
N PHE A 377 10.62 20.32 -8.39
CA PHE A 377 9.47 19.47 -8.11
C PHE A 377 9.75 17.98 -8.32
N ASP A 378 10.45 17.63 -9.40
CA ASP A 378 10.76 16.24 -9.72
C ASP A 378 11.72 15.61 -8.70
N ASP A 379 12.64 16.40 -8.13
CA ASP A 379 13.50 15.97 -7.02
C ASP A 379 12.70 15.78 -5.72
N ILE A 380 11.75 16.69 -5.45
CA ILE A 380 10.88 16.63 -4.27
C ILE A 380 10.00 15.39 -4.29
N ILE A 381 9.30 15.12 -5.40
CA ILE A 381 8.48 13.90 -5.49
C ILE A 381 9.33 12.64 -5.66
N GLY A 382 10.58 12.77 -6.11
CA GLY A 382 11.58 11.70 -6.17
C GLY A 382 12.22 11.37 -4.83
N SER A 383 12.14 12.29 -3.84
CA SER A 383 12.66 12.06 -2.49
C SER A 383 11.83 11.06 -1.68
N ILE A 384 10.66 10.64 -2.18
CA ILE A 384 9.82 9.62 -1.57
C ILE A 384 9.61 8.44 -2.54
N GLY A 385 10.09 7.26 -2.13
CA GLY A 385 9.98 6.04 -2.93
C GLY A 385 8.56 5.47 -2.98
N GLU A 386 8.29 4.64 -3.99
CA GLU A 386 6.99 3.99 -4.16
C GLU A 386 6.61 3.14 -2.94
N GLU A 387 7.55 2.39 -2.35
CA GLU A 387 7.29 1.60 -1.14
C GLU A 387 6.83 2.47 0.05
N ALA A 388 7.35 3.70 0.17
CA ALA A 388 6.93 4.63 1.20
C ALA A 388 5.51 5.16 0.92
N MET A 389 5.19 5.47 -0.34
CA MET A 389 3.83 5.85 -0.74
C MET A 389 2.79 4.75 -0.49
N MET A 390 3.21 3.48 -0.61
CA MET A 390 2.34 2.30 -0.41
C MET A 390 2.32 1.78 1.03
N ARG A 391 3.13 2.35 1.93
CA ARG A 391 3.18 1.92 3.33
C ARG A 391 1.89 2.35 4.04
N ALA A 392 1.30 1.42 4.80
CA ALA A 392 0.27 1.78 5.75
C ALA A 392 0.93 2.59 6.89
N TYR A 393 0.59 3.88 6.96
CA TYR A 393 0.90 4.71 8.12
C TYR A 393 -0.25 4.59 9.12
N ASP A 394 0.09 4.46 10.41
CA ASP A 394 -0.91 4.56 11.47
C ASP A 394 -1.52 5.96 11.41
N GLY A 395 -2.80 6.03 11.06
CA GLY A 395 -3.46 7.30 10.73
C GLY A 395 -4.93 7.28 11.10
N ILE A 396 -5.56 8.44 10.92
CA ILE A 396 -7.00 8.65 11.08
C ILE A 396 -7.74 7.68 10.14
N SER A 397 -8.65 6.85 10.66
CA SER A 397 -9.48 6.00 9.82
C SER A 397 -10.45 6.85 8.98
N LEU A 398 -11.04 6.27 7.92
CA LEU A 398 -12.06 6.98 7.16
C LEU A 398 -13.28 7.39 8.02
N GLU A 399 -13.51 6.67 9.12
CA GLU A 399 -14.55 6.96 10.11
C GLU A 399 -14.15 8.06 11.09
N ASP A 400 -12.85 8.32 11.23
CA ASP A 400 -12.28 9.40 12.03
C ASP A 400 -11.98 10.65 11.18
N PHE A 401 -12.17 10.57 9.87
CA PHE A 401 -11.98 11.69 8.95
C PHE A 401 -12.88 12.87 9.35
N GLY A 402 -12.26 14.00 9.69
CA GLY A 402 -12.99 15.18 10.15
C GLY A 402 -13.38 15.17 11.64
N LYS A 403 -13.02 14.13 12.40
CA LYS A 403 -13.14 14.17 13.87
C LYS A 403 -11.97 14.97 14.48
N PRO A 404 -12.22 15.76 15.53
CA PRO A 404 -11.16 16.50 16.23
C PRO A 404 -10.09 15.57 16.83
N ARG A 405 -8.85 15.83 16.46
CA ARG A 405 -7.57 15.28 16.90
C ARG A 405 -6.59 16.44 17.02
N GLU A 406 -6.93 17.37 17.90
CA GLU A 406 -6.13 18.58 18.15
C GLU A 406 -4.70 18.24 18.59
N ASP A 407 -4.50 17.05 19.16
CA ASP A 407 -3.18 16.51 19.47
C ASP A 407 -2.27 16.43 18.24
N LEU A 408 -2.80 16.03 17.07
CA LEU A 408 -2.05 15.98 15.82
C LEU A 408 -1.76 17.38 15.27
N ASP A 409 -2.72 18.30 15.36
CA ASP A 409 -2.55 19.67 14.85
C ASP A 409 -1.53 20.47 15.67
N ASN A 410 -1.50 20.22 16.99
CA ASN A 410 -0.62 20.91 17.93
C ASN A 410 0.81 20.36 17.96
N ARG A 411 1.06 19.17 17.40
CA ARG A 411 2.40 18.60 17.26
C ARG A 411 3.30 19.54 16.46
N VAL A 412 4.54 19.72 16.91
CA VAL A 412 5.56 20.44 16.15
C VAL A 412 6.28 19.44 15.25
N MET A 413 6.31 19.72 13.95
CA MET A 413 7.06 18.95 12.95
C MET A 413 8.46 19.53 12.76
N SER A 414 9.47 18.68 12.71
CA SER A 414 10.81 19.04 12.27
C SER A 414 10.81 19.49 10.80
N CYS A 415 11.92 20.08 10.34
CA CYS A 415 12.08 20.46 8.93
C CYS A 415 12.02 19.24 8.00
N GLU A 416 12.61 18.12 8.42
CA GLU A 416 12.61 16.85 7.68
C GLU A 416 11.19 16.26 7.59
N GLU A 417 10.43 16.30 8.68
CA GLU A 417 9.04 15.84 8.70
C GLU A 417 8.14 16.71 7.80
N GLN A 418 8.34 18.03 7.82
CA GLN A 418 7.66 18.96 6.90
C GLN A 418 7.98 18.62 5.44
N ARG A 419 9.27 18.39 5.10
CA ARG A 419 9.70 18.00 3.75
C ARG A 419 9.11 16.66 3.33
N LEU A 420 9.12 15.65 4.19
CA LEU A 420 8.56 14.34 3.93
C LEU A 420 7.06 14.40 3.64
N ASN A 421 6.29 15.10 4.50
CA ASN A 421 4.84 15.19 4.34
C ASN A 421 4.43 16.01 3.13
N LEU A 422 5.17 17.08 2.81
CA LEU A 422 4.95 17.86 1.60
C LEU A 422 5.29 17.05 0.34
N ALA A 423 6.39 16.29 0.34
CA ALA A 423 6.76 15.39 -0.75
C ALA A 423 5.70 14.30 -0.96
N PHE A 424 5.21 13.68 0.12
CA PHE A 424 4.12 12.70 0.06
C PHE A 424 2.84 13.31 -0.53
N TYR A 425 2.43 14.48 -0.04
CA TYR A 425 1.26 15.21 -0.55
C TYR A 425 1.40 15.53 -2.04
N ALA A 426 2.56 16.05 -2.45
CA ALA A 426 2.86 16.41 -3.83
C ALA A 426 2.89 15.18 -4.75
N ARG A 427 3.52 14.09 -4.30
CA ARG A 427 3.56 12.83 -5.05
C ARG A 427 2.16 12.24 -5.20
N ALA A 428 1.34 12.24 -4.15
CA ALA A 428 -0.03 11.75 -4.21
C ALA A 428 -0.87 12.56 -5.21
N ALA A 429 -0.75 13.90 -5.22
CA ALA A 429 -1.40 14.74 -6.22
C ALA A 429 -0.88 14.48 -7.64
N TYR A 430 0.41 14.18 -7.82
CA TYR A 430 0.99 13.79 -9.10
C TYR A 430 0.48 12.43 -9.61
N GLU A 431 0.13 11.50 -8.70
CA GLU A 431 -0.48 10.21 -9.03
C GLU A 431 -1.97 10.28 -9.34
N HIS A 432 -2.58 11.47 -9.19
CA HIS A 432 -3.95 11.71 -9.61
C HIS A 432 -4.12 11.40 -11.10
N VAL A 433 -5.08 10.55 -11.46
CA VAL A 433 -5.33 10.13 -12.85
C VAL A 433 -5.63 11.31 -13.79
N GLY A 434 -6.25 12.36 -13.27
CA GLY A 434 -6.50 13.61 -13.99
C GLY A 434 -5.29 14.50 -14.22
N TRP A 435 -4.14 14.23 -13.58
CA TRP A 435 -2.99 15.16 -13.58
C TRP A 435 -2.54 15.58 -14.98
N ARG A 436 -2.39 14.61 -15.89
CA ARG A 436 -2.01 14.86 -17.29
C ARG A 436 -3.08 15.63 -18.08
N GLY A 437 -4.35 15.51 -17.67
CA GLY A 437 -5.49 16.21 -18.27
C GLY A 437 -5.76 17.62 -17.73
N PHE A 438 -5.21 17.98 -16.57
CA PHE A 438 -5.37 19.33 -16.02
C PHE A 438 -4.73 20.39 -16.93
N PRO A 439 -5.14 21.68 -16.85
CA PRO A 439 -4.46 22.74 -17.58
C PRO A 439 -2.97 22.86 -17.20
N ALA A 440 -2.13 23.23 -18.17
CA ALA A 440 -0.70 23.42 -17.92
C ALA A 440 -0.43 24.49 -16.85
N GLU A 441 -1.23 25.56 -16.84
CA GLU A 441 -1.17 26.61 -15.82
C GLU A 441 -1.40 26.04 -14.41
N ASN A 442 -2.40 25.18 -14.24
CA ASN A 442 -2.71 24.54 -12.97
C ASN A 442 -1.58 23.59 -12.53
N ARG A 443 -1.09 22.72 -13.43
CA ARG A 443 0.07 21.87 -13.11
C ARG A 443 1.30 22.68 -12.71
N ASN A 444 1.65 23.70 -13.48
CA ASN A 444 2.84 24.51 -13.23
C ASN A 444 2.69 25.34 -11.96
N GLY A 445 1.50 25.90 -11.71
CA GLY A 445 1.17 26.60 -10.47
C GLY A 445 1.28 25.72 -9.24
N PHE A 446 0.80 24.46 -9.32
CA PHE A 446 0.98 23.48 -8.26
C PHE A 446 2.45 23.18 -8.01
N LYS A 447 3.23 22.87 -9.06
CA LYS A 447 4.66 22.57 -8.96
C LYS A 447 5.42 23.72 -8.29
N ALA A 448 5.24 24.94 -8.79
CA ALA A 448 5.90 26.12 -8.25
C ALA A 448 5.52 26.41 -6.79
N ALA A 449 4.25 26.20 -6.41
CA ALA A 449 3.81 26.35 -5.03
C ALA A 449 4.46 25.32 -4.09
N VAL A 450 4.57 24.06 -4.52
CA VAL A 450 5.26 23.00 -3.77
C VAL A 450 6.76 23.30 -3.64
N GLU A 451 7.43 23.65 -4.74
CA GLU A 451 8.86 24.02 -4.72
C GLU A 451 9.12 25.20 -3.78
N THR A 452 8.27 26.23 -3.83
CA THR A 452 8.38 27.40 -2.95
C THR A 452 8.19 27.00 -1.48
N LEU A 453 7.20 26.17 -1.18
CA LEU A 453 6.96 25.71 0.19
C LEU A 453 8.13 24.87 0.69
N TYR A 454 8.63 23.93 -0.12
CA TYR A 454 9.69 23.00 0.26
C TYR A 454 11.01 23.69 0.53
N ASN A 455 11.41 24.61 -0.36
CA ASN A 455 12.68 25.35 -0.25
C ASN A 455 12.68 26.39 0.88
N ASN A 456 11.50 26.84 1.34
CA ASN A 456 11.36 27.77 2.46
C ASN A 456 11.21 27.09 3.83
N ILE A 457 11.36 25.77 3.92
CA ILE A 457 11.38 25.06 5.21
C ILE A 457 12.72 25.31 5.89
N ASP A 458 12.72 26.19 6.89
CA ASP A 458 13.91 26.63 7.62
C ASP A 458 13.84 26.36 9.14
N LYS A 459 12.64 26.17 9.69
CA LYS A 459 12.42 25.91 11.12
C LYS A 459 11.27 24.93 11.39
N PRO A 460 11.26 24.28 12.57
CA PRO A 460 10.12 23.50 13.02
C PRO A 460 8.84 24.33 13.11
N ARG A 461 7.70 23.72 12.73
CA ARG A 461 6.39 24.37 12.70
C ARG A 461 5.31 23.44 13.23
N ARG A 462 4.23 24.01 13.77
CA ARG A 462 3.03 23.22 14.13
C ARG A 462 2.47 22.54 12.88
N GLN A 463 2.16 21.26 13.01
CA GLN A 463 1.72 20.38 11.94
C GLN A 463 0.47 20.94 11.25
N GLY A 464 -0.54 21.32 12.04
CA GLY A 464 -1.78 21.88 11.51
C GLY A 464 -1.54 23.16 10.71
N ASP A 465 -0.66 24.05 11.20
CA ASP A 465 -0.37 25.32 10.52
C ASP A 465 0.38 25.11 9.19
N PHE A 466 1.36 24.21 9.16
CA PHE A 466 2.12 23.91 7.95
C PHE A 466 1.27 23.18 6.89
N MET A 467 0.55 22.14 7.28
CA MET A 467 -0.27 21.36 6.33
C MET A 467 -1.48 22.15 5.83
N ALA A 468 -2.06 23.02 6.65
CA ALA A 468 -3.08 23.96 6.20
C ALA A 468 -2.53 24.92 5.15
N GLU A 469 -1.36 25.55 5.40
CA GLU A 469 -0.73 26.43 4.43
C GLU A 469 -0.41 25.70 3.12
N ALA A 470 0.11 24.47 3.20
CA ALA A 470 0.37 23.65 2.04
C ALA A 470 -0.91 23.50 1.21
N ALA A 471 -1.98 22.98 1.81
CA ALA A 471 -3.24 22.77 1.11
C ALA A 471 -3.88 24.08 0.59
N GLU A 472 -3.85 25.18 1.35
CA GLU A 472 -4.38 26.48 0.92
C GLU A 472 -3.67 27.02 -0.32
N LYS A 473 -2.35 26.82 -0.41
CA LYS A 473 -1.55 27.29 -1.54
C LYS A 473 -1.68 26.38 -2.75
N THR A 474 -1.86 25.06 -2.57
CA THR A 474 -1.77 24.08 -3.65
C THR A 474 -3.10 23.52 -4.12
N ALA A 475 -4.08 23.27 -3.24
CA ALA A 475 -5.28 22.48 -3.57
C ALA A 475 -6.13 23.13 -4.68
N LYS A 476 -6.13 24.45 -4.80
CA LYS A 476 -6.83 25.19 -5.87
C LYS A 476 -6.41 24.79 -7.29
N PHE A 477 -5.22 24.26 -7.46
CA PHE A 477 -4.68 23.83 -8.76
C PHE A 477 -5.07 22.40 -9.13
N ILE A 478 -5.60 21.62 -8.19
CA ILE A 478 -6.09 20.26 -8.46
C ILE A 478 -7.56 20.38 -8.84
N GLU A 479 -7.90 20.16 -10.12
CA GLU A 479 -9.28 20.23 -10.62
C GLU A 479 -10.07 18.97 -10.27
N ASP A 480 -10.14 18.66 -8.99
CA ASP A 480 -10.91 17.56 -8.43
C ASP A 480 -11.41 18.01 -7.06
N ARG A 481 -12.73 18.14 -6.91
CA ARG A 481 -13.32 18.56 -5.62
C ARG A 481 -13.33 17.43 -4.59
N HIS A 482 -13.07 16.20 -5.02
CA HIS A 482 -12.92 15.05 -4.15
C HIS A 482 -11.49 14.81 -3.70
N PHE A 483 -10.50 15.44 -4.34
CA PHE A 483 -9.16 15.54 -3.79
C PHE A 483 -9.25 16.26 -2.44
N MET A 484 -8.92 15.58 -1.35
CA MET A 484 -9.09 16.14 0.00
C MET A 484 -7.91 15.83 0.90
N LEU A 485 -7.57 16.80 1.75
CA LEU A 485 -6.70 16.61 2.92
C LEU A 485 -7.54 16.82 4.19
N GLY A 486 -7.72 15.77 4.98
CA GLY A 486 -8.37 15.84 6.29
C GLY A 486 -7.35 16.01 7.40
N MET A 487 -7.47 17.10 8.16
CA MET A 487 -6.59 17.44 9.27
C MET A 487 -7.18 16.99 10.62
N GLY A 488 -6.36 17.07 11.67
CA GLY A 488 -6.72 16.66 13.01
C GLY A 488 -7.87 17.48 13.58
N GLY A 489 -7.87 18.81 13.49
CA GLY A 489 -8.91 19.68 14.06
C GLY A 489 -10.27 19.65 13.36
N GLY A 490 -10.58 18.59 12.59
CA GLY A 490 -11.82 18.43 11.84
C GLY A 490 -11.93 19.29 10.57
N LYS A 491 -10.91 20.10 10.27
CA LYS A 491 -10.81 20.86 9.02
C LYS A 491 -10.43 19.93 7.86
N ALA A 492 -11.04 20.14 6.71
CA ALA A 492 -10.67 19.48 5.47
C ALA A 492 -10.49 20.49 4.34
N PHE A 493 -9.43 20.33 3.55
CA PHE A 493 -9.18 21.12 2.35
C PHE A 493 -9.48 20.30 1.12
N ALA A 494 -10.34 20.82 0.24
CA ALA A 494 -10.70 20.18 -1.02
C ALA A 494 -10.00 20.86 -2.19
N GLY A 495 -9.76 20.09 -3.27
CA GLY A 495 -9.31 20.62 -4.55
C GLY A 495 -10.37 21.50 -5.23
N GLY A 496 -9.96 22.18 -6.30
CA GLY A 496 -10.85 23.02 -7.11
C GLY A 496 -11.18 24.39 -6.49
N GLY A 497 -10.39 24.83 -5.50
CA GLY A 497 -10.50 26.17 -4.91
C GLY A 497 -11.72 26.37 -4.01
N LYS A 498 -11.95 27.62 -3.58
CA LYS A 498 -13.11 27.95 -2.74
C LYS A 498 -14.41 27.63 -3.49
N LYS A 499 -15.26 26.82 -2.86
CA LYS A 499 -16.63 26.59 -3.34
C LYS A 499 -17.38 27.92 -3.33
N GLU A 500 -18.03 28.27 -4.44
CA GLU A 500 -18.97 29.39 -4.46
C GLU A 500 -20.07 29.15 -3.43
N LYS A 501 -20.58 30.24 -2.82
CA LYS A 501 -21.66 30.13 -1.84
C LYS A 501 -22.88 29.52 -2.54
N ARG A 502 -23.36 28.42 -1.98
CA ARG A 502 -24.48 27.68 -2.53
C ARG A 502 -25.76 28.51 -2.41
N ALA A 503 -26.50 28.69 -3.50
CA ALA A 503 -27.90 29.10 -3.48
C ALA A 503 -28.80 27.84 -3.48
N VAL A 504 -28.51 26.89 -2.57
CA VAL A 504 -29.19 25.59 -2.51
C VAL A 504 -30.69 25.80 -2.39
N GLY A 505 -31.45 25.09 -3.20
CA GLY A 505 -32.89 25.07 -3.03
C GLY A 505 -33.34 24.19 -1.89
N SER A 506 -34.45 24.58 -1.24
CA SER A 506 -35.14 23.65 -0.36
C SER A 506 -35.74 22.54 -1.22
N ASN A 507 -35.08 21.38 -1.18
CA ASN A 507 -35.59 20.17 -1.81
C ASN A 507 -37.00 19.87 -1.25
N PHE A 508 -37.91 19.44 -2.13
CA PHE A 508 -39.30 19.15 -1.78
C PHE A 508 -39.44 18.24 -0.53
N GLY A 509 -38.54 17.28 -0.34
CA GLY A 509 -38.53 16.38 0.80
C GLY A 509 -38.46 17.10 2.16
N TYR A 510 -37.79 18.25 2.22
CA TYR A 510 -37.62 19.06 3.43
C TYR A 510 -38.72 20.10 3.65
N ARG A 511 -39.65 20.29 2.71
CA ARG A 511 -40.75 21.24 2.90
C ARG A 511 -41.63 20.76 4.06
N LYS A 512 -41.91 21.68 4.99
CA LYS A 512 -42.87 21.45 6.09
C LYS A 512 -44.30 21.69 5.63
N GLU A 513 -44.48 22.76 4.84
CA GLU A 513 -45.76 23.11 4.22
C GLU A 513 -45.79 22.55 2.80
N MET A 514 -46.79 21.73 2.52
CA MET A 514 -46.99 21.14 1.19
C MET A 514 -47.70 22.15 0.29
N PRO A 515 -47.39 22.18 -1.02
CA PRO A 515 -48.18 22.95 -1.98
C PRO A 515 -49.66 22.53 -1.95
N ASP A 516 -50.55 23.48 -2.20
CA ASP A 516 -51.99 23.22 -2.24
C ASP A 516 -52.32 22.11 -3.24
N GLY A 517 -53.18 21.17 -2.83
CA GLY A 517 -53.59 20.03 -3.64
C GLY A 517 -52.55 18.89 -3.75
N MET A 518 -51.42 18.99 -3.04
CA MET A 518 -50.42 17.92 -2.98
C MET A 518 -50.88 16.77 -2.08
N LYS A 519 -50.86 15.56 -2.64
CA LYS A 519 -51.14 14.31 -1.94
C LYS A 519 -49.87 13.46 -1.88
N ILE A 520 -49.43 13.14 -0.67
CA ILE A 520 -48.27 12.27 -0.44
C ILE A 520 -48.67 10.82 -0.69
N LEU A 521 -47.88 10.13 -1.50
CA LEU A 521 -48.04 8.71 -1.83
C LEU A 521 -47.13 7.82 -0.96
N GLY A 522 -46.01 8.37 -0.50
CA GLY A 522 -45.12 7.73 0.46
C GLY A 522 -43.91 8.60 0.80
N GLU A 523 -43.29 8.32 1.93
CA GLU A 523 -42.07 8.99 2.39
C GLU A 523 -41.30 8.11 3.37
N GLU A 524 -40.00 8.34 3.47
CA GLU A 524 -39.13 7.72 4.47
C GLU A 524 -38.21 8.77 5.07
N TYR A 525 -37.97 8.68 6.38
CA TYR A 525 -37.03 9.51 7.11
C TYR A 525 -36.00 8.63 7.80
N ARG A 526 -34.81 9.20 8.02
CA ARG A 526 -33.77 8.59 8.85
C ARG A 526 -33.30 9.58 9.90
N THR A 527 -32.73 9.03 10.96
CA THR A 527 -32.10 9.80 12.03
C THR A 527 -30.59 9.66 11.88
N ASP A 528 -29.88 10.78 11.89
CA ASP A 528 -28.42 10.78 11.85
C ASP A 528 -27.82 10.40 13.21
N ARG A 529 -26.48 10.39 13.30
CA ARG A 529 -25.77 10.07 14.55
C ARG A 529 -25.96 11.11 15.65
N ASN A 530 -26.40 12.32 15.31
CA ASN A 530 -26.66 13.42 16.23
C ASN A 530 -28.12 13.44 16.70
N GLY A 531 -28.95 12.51 16.22
CA GLY A 531 -30.37 12.47 16.55
C GLY A 531 -31.24 13.35 15.65
N GLU A 532 -30.69 14.00 14.63
CA GLU A 532 -31.46 14.82 13.70
C GLU A 532 -32.15 13.95 12.65
N THR A 533 -33.47 14.12 12.53
CA THR A 533 -34.28 13.43 11.53
C THR A 533 -34.25 14.18 10.21
N TYR A 534 -33.93 13.49 9.12
CA TYR A 534 -33.91 14.01 7.76
C TYR A 534 -34.71 13.10 6.80
N PRO A 535 -35.37 13.68 5.78
CA PRO A 535 -36.06 12.91 4.76
C PRO A 535 -35.03 12.16 3.92
N LEU A 536 -35.29 10.88 3.66
CA LEU A 536 -34.52 10.09 2.71
C LEU A 536 -35.10 10.25 1.31
N TRP A 537 -36.42 10.10 1.20
CA TRP A 537 -37.17 10.30 -0.04
C TRP A 537 -38.63 10.67 0.27
N LYS A 538 -39.29 11.31 -0.70
CA LYS A 538 -40.73 11.65 -0.63
C LYS A 538 -41.32 11.59 -2.04
N ILE A 539 -42.47 10.94 -2.18
CA ILE A 539 -43.20 10.84 -3.45
C ILE A 539 -44.62 11.35 -3.23
N GLY A 540 -45.09 12.22 -4.12
CA GLY A 540 -46.48 12.68 -4.10
C GLY A 540 -46.99 13.07 -5.46
N GLU A 541 -48.28 13.36 -5.52
CA GLU A 541 -48.99 13.81 -6.71
C GLU A 541 -49.71 15.13 -6.46
N MET A 542 -49.76 15.98 -7.48
CA MET A 542 -50.54 17.22 -7.46
C MET A 542 -51.00 17.60 -8.86
N LYS A 543 -51.74 18.71 -8.95
CA LYS A 543 -51.98 19.40 -10.22
C LYS A 543 -51.18 20.69 -10.27
N SER A 544 -50.66 21.03 -11.45
CA SER A 544 -50.11 22.36 -11.69
C SER A 544 -51.23 23.42 -11.64
N LEU A 545 -50.85 24.71 -11.59
CA LEU A 545 -51.80 25.82 -11.72
C LEU A 545 -52.58 25.78 -13.04
N ALA A 546 -52.00 25.17 -14.09
CA ALA A 546 -52.63 24.95 -15.38
C ALA A 546 -53.46 23.65 -15.46
N GLY A 547 -53.60 22.91 -14.36
CA GLY A 547 -54.38 21.67 -14.28
C GLY A 547 -53.66 20.38 -14.73
N GLU A 548 -52.38 20.48 -15.09
CA GLU A 548 -51.52 19.34 -15.50
C GLU A 548 -51.28 18.40 -14.32
N ASP A 549 -51.40 17.08 -14.53
CA ASP A 549 -51.06 16.09 -13.50
C ASP A 549 -49.55 15.99 -13.29
N LEU A 550 -49.10 16.13 -12.05
CA LEU A 550 -47.69 16.10 -11.66
C LEU A 550 -47.42 14.94 -10.70
N LEU A 551 -46.41 14.13 -11.01
CA LEU A 551 -45.80 13.20 -10.07
C LEU A 551 -44.48 13.80 -9.60
N VAL A 552 -44.37 14.13 -8.31
CA VAL A 552 -43.18 14.70 -7.70
C VAL A 552 -42.42 13.61 -6.96
N VAL A 553 -41.19 13.35 -7.40
CA VAL A 553 -40.26 12.37 -6.82
C VAL A 553 -39.09 13.14 -6.24
N SER A 554 -38.93 13.09 -4.92
CA SER A 554 -37.90 13.84 -4.21
C SER A 554 -36.92 12.88 -3.54
N ILE A 555 -35.64 13.08 -3.83
CA ILE A 555 -34.52 12.30 -3.27
C ILE A 555 -33.49 13.29 -2.71
N PRO A 556 -33.75 13.87 -1.53
CA PRO A 556 -32.86 14.86 -0.91
C PRO A 556 -31.54 14.26 -0.41
N ASN A 557 -31.53 12.99 -0.03
CA ASN A 557 -30.35 12.33 0.56
C ASN A 557 -30.16 10.93 -0.02
N LEU A 558 -28.91 10.55 -0.28
CA LEU A 558 -28.52 9.17 -0.55
C LEU A 558 -27.85 8.56 0.70
N THR A 559 -27.74 7.23 0.71
CA THR A 559 -27.07 6.47 1.79
C THR A 559 -25.82 5.76 1.27
N ASP A 560 -25.12 5.03 2.12
CA ASP A 560 -24.04 4.12 1.74
C ASP A 560 -24.55 2.76 1.20
N LYS A 561 -25.87 2.59 1.01
CA LYS A 561 -26.51 1.34 0.57
C LYS A 561 -26.96 1.43 -0.88
N ASN A 562 -26.65 0.39 -1.66
CA ASN A 562 -26.94 0.30 -3.10
C ASN A 562 -27.79 -0.93 -3.47
N ASP A 563 -28.40 -1.58 -2.48
CA ASP A 563 -29.20 -2.79 -2.65
C ASP A 563 -30.72 -2.51 -2.68
N TYR A 564 -31.48 -3.49 -3.17
CA TYR A 564 -32.93 -3.42 -3.24
C TYR A 564 -33.58 -3.29 -1.86
N GLU A 565 -33.18 -4.11 -0.88
CA GLU A 565 -33.84 -4.14 0.43
C GLU A 565 -33.74 -2.80 1.16
N SER A 566 -32.58 -2.15 1.10
CA SER A 566 -32.37 -0.83 1.71
C SER A 566 -33.20 0.29 1.08
N TRP A 567 -33.64 0.11 -0.17
CA TRP A 567 -34.43 1.09 -0.93
C TRP A 567 -35.81 0.56 -1.33
N LYS A 568 -36.25 -0.55 -0.75
CA LYS A 568 -37.47 -1.26 -1.13
C LYS A 568 -38.69 -0.36 -1.04
N GLY A 569 -38.80 0.41 0.05
CA GLY A 569 -39.90 1.35 0.27
C GLY A 569 -40.01 2.38 -0.87
N PHE A 570 -38.89 2.98 -1.27
CA PHE A 570 -38.85 3.92 -2.40
C PHE A 570 -39.22 3.23 -3.73
N ILE A 571 -38.54 2.12 -4.04
CA ILE A 571 -38.67 1.40 -5.32
C ILE A 571 -40.11 0.94 -5.54
N GLU A 572 -40.70 0.26 -4.55
CA GLU A 572 -42.06 -0.27 -4.66
C GLU A 572 -43.10 0.86 -4.70
N THR A 573 -42.89 1.95 -3.95
CA THR A 573 -43.79 3.11 -3.98
C THR A 573 -43.76 3.83 -5.33
N PHE A 574 -42.56 4.06 -5.89
CA PHE A 574 -42.41 4.68 -7.19
C PHE A 574 -42.98 3.80 -8.30
N ASP A 575 -42.63 2.51 -8.32
CA ASP A 575 -43.13 1.55 -9.30
C ASP A 575 -44.65 1.47 -9.27
N LYS A 576 -45.26 1.42 -8.09
CA LYS A 576 -46.71 1.44 -7.94
C LYS A 576 -47.32 2.74 -8.49
N ALA A 577 -46.82 3.89 -8.05
CA ALA A 577 -47.33 5.20 -8.47
C ALA A 577 -47.25 5.38 -9.99
N TYR A 578 -46.13 4.96 -10.60
CA TYR A 578 -45.88 5.09 -12.03
C TYR A 578 -46.66 4.04 -12.86
N LEU A 579 -46.52 2.75 -12.56
CA LEU A 579 -47.03 1.67 -13.41
C LEU A 579 -48.55 1.58 -13.39
N GLU A 580 -49.20 1.83 -12.24
CA GLU A 580 -50.67 1.80 -12.13
C GLU A 580 -51.35 3.00 -12.82
N ASN A 581 -50.59 4.07 -13.13
CA ASN A 581 -51.13 5.33 -13.64
C ASN A 581 -50.34 5.87 -14.85
N LYS A 582 -49.71 5.00 -15.65
CA LYS A 582 -48.81 5.40 -16.74
C LYS A 582 -49.42 6.43 -17.69
N ASP A 583 -50.66 6.20 -18.15
CA ASP A 583 -51.36 7.10 -19.08
C ASP A 583 -51.64 8.49 -18.50
N LYS A 584 -51.90 8.57 -17.19
CA LYS A 584 -52.08 9.85 -16.47
C LYS A 584 -50.79 10.66 -16.55
N TRP A 585 -49.66 10.01 -16.25
CA TRP A 585 -48.37 10.68 -16.24
C TRP A 585 -47.89 11.02 -17.64
N GLU A 586 -48.15 10.21 -18.68
CA GLU A 586 -47.73 10.55 -20.05
C GLU A 586 -48.38 11.84 -20.55
N LYS A 587 -49.63 12.09 -20.15
CA LYS A 587 -50.34 13.35 -20.41
C LYS A 587 -49.89 14.50 -19.50
N GLY A 588 -49.33 14.17 -18.34
CA GLY A 588 -48.80 15.11 -17.35
C GLY A 588 -47.27 15.20 -17.33
N ARG A 589 -46.69 15.28 -16.13
CA ARG A 589 -45.25 15.46 -15.94
C ARG A 589 -44.72 14.74 -14.70
N ILE A 590 -43.49 14.25 -14.78
CA ILE A 590 -42.70 13.78 -13.63
C ILE A 590 -41.66 14.85 -13.29
N ILE A 591 -41.60 15.25 -12.02
CA ILE A 591 -40.57 16.14 -11.48
C ILE A 591 -39.68 15.31 -10.56
N LEU A 592 -38.39 15.18 -10.91
CA LEU A 592 -37.37 14.58 -10.06
C LEU A 592 -36.57 15.69 -9.36
N ASP A 593 -36.76 15.85 -8.06
CA ASP A 593 -36.06 16.85 -7.25
C ASP A 593 -34.90 16.23 -6.45
N VAL A 594 -33.68 16.43 -6.95
CA VAL A 594 -32.43 15.98 -6.31
C VAL A 594 -31.60 17.13 -5.75
N ARG A 595 -32.12 18.37 -5.77
CA ARG A 595 -31.41 19.57 -5.29
C ARG A 595 -30.91 19.38 -3.86
N GLY A 596 -29.72 19.92 -3.57
CA GLY A 596 -29.08 19.80 -2.26
C GLY A 596 -28.49 18.42 -1.91
N ASN A 597 -28.67 17.40 -2.76
CA ASN A 597 -28.19 16.06 -2.49
C ASN A 597 -26.68 15.93 -2.74
N GLY A 598 -25.91 15.79 -1.66
CA GLY A 598 -24.44 15.75 -1.73
C GLY A 598 -23.83 14.45 -2.28
N GLY A 599 -24.65 13.43 -2.58
CA GLY A 599 -24.21 12.14 -3.11
C GLY A 599 -24.27 10.99 -2.11
N GLY A 600 -23.79 9.82 -2.54
CA GLY A 600 -23.90 8.54 -1.85
C GLY A 600 -23.99 7.39 -2.87
N GLU A 601 -24.74 6.34 -2.57
CA GLU A 601 -25.09 5.29 -3.52
C GLU A 601 -26.40 5.65 -4.25
N ASP A 602 -26.34 5.79 -5.57
CA ASP A 602 -27.37 6.40 -6.42
C ASP A 602 -28.49 5.45 -6.89
N LYS A 603 -28.66 4.29 -6.22
CA LYS A 603 -29.70 3.29 -6.55
C LYS A 603 -31.08 3.88 -6.85
N PRO A 604 -31.66 4.80 -6.03
CA PRO A 604 -33.00 5.32 -6.30
C PRO A 604 -33.06 6.22 -7.55
N ILE A 605 -32.03 7.02 -7.82
CA ILE A 605 -31.96 7.88 -9.01
C ILE A 605 -31.87 7.00 -10.27
N ASP A 606 -30.96 6.04 -10.25
CA ASP A 606 -30.73 5.09 -11.34
C ASP A 606 -31.96 4.20 -11.60
N HIS A 607 -32.71 3.86 -10.55
CA HIS A 607 -33.99 3.17 -10.66
C HIS A 607 -35.02 3.97 -11.46
N VAL A 608 -35.25 5.24 -11.08
CA VAL A 608 -36.18 6.13 -11.80
C VAL A 608 -35.74 6.29 -13.25
N ALA A 609 -34.44 6.53 -13.49
CA ALA A 609 -33.89 6.70 -14.83
C ALA A 609 -34.16 5.49 -15.73
N LYS A 610 -33.79 4.28 -15.29
CA LYS A 610 -33.97 3.04 -16.08
C LYS A 610 -35.42 2.66 -16.26
N ARG A 611 -36.25 2.86 -15.23
CA ARG A 611 -37.69 2.59 -15.32
C ARG A 611 -38.35 3.48 -16.36
N LEU A 612 -38.04 4.78 -16.37
CA LEU A 612 -38.60 5.73 -17.34
C LEU A 612 -37.98 5.58 -18.72
N TYR A 613 -36.70 5.19 -18.83
CA TYR A 613 -36.05 4.93 -20.12
C TYR A 613 -36.53 3.63 -20.79
N GLY A 614 -37.12 2.70 -20.01
CA GLY A 614 -37.63 1.41 -20.49
C GLY A 614 -36.53 0.42 -20.93
N ASN A 615 -35.28 0.75 -20.66
CA ASN A 615 -34.07 -0.02 -20.95
C ASN A 615 -33.02 0.35 -19.89
N LEU A 616 -31.87 -0.31 -19.93
CA LEU A 616 -30.68 0.18 -19.24
C LEU A 616 -30.24 1.55 -19.86
N VAL A 617 -29.61 2.45 -19.07
CA VAL A 617 -29.26 3.85 -19.46
C VAL A 617 -27.76 4.08 -19.71
N ASN A 618 -27.34 4.81 -20.76
CA ASN A 618 -25.90 5.02 -21.01
C ASN A 618 -25.35 6.12 -20.10
N THR A 619 -24.64 5.74 -19.02
CA THR A 619 -24.08 6.70 -18.06
C THR A 619 -22.59 6.94 -18.32
N TYR A 620 -21.81 5.87 -18.41
CA TYR A 620 -20.35 5.93 -18.56
C TYR A 620 -19.92 5.31 -19.88
N LYS A 621 -18.95 5.94 -20.55
CA LYS A 621 -18.36 5.48 -21.82
C LYS A 621 -17.11 4.66 -21.56
N ARG A 622 -16.20 5.18 -20.73
CA ARG A 622 -14.93 4.53 -20.39
C ARG A 622 -14.46 4.92 -18.99
N CYS A 623 -13.59 4.09 -18.43
CA CYS A 623 -12.85 4.38 -17.21
C CYS A 623 -11.36 4.18 -17.42
N GLU A 624 -10.57 5.12 -16.91
CA GLU A 624 -9.13 5.18 -17.09
C GLU A 624 -8.42 5.16 -15.73
N ILE A 625 -7.20 4.63 -15.68
CA ILE A 625 -6.28 4.66 -14.54
C ILE A 625 -4.91 5.14 -15.01
N LYS A 626 -4.18 5.85 -14.15
CA LYS A 626 -2.75 6.07 -14.34
C LYS A 626 -1.99 4.80 -13.93
N ASP A 627 -1.36 4.13 -14.88
CA ASP A 627 -0.83 2.79 -14.69
C ASP A 627 0.54 2.76 -14.00
N THR A 628 0.56 3.08 -12.70
CA THR A 628 1.72 3.02 -11.82
C THR A 628 1.47 2.08 -10.64
N ALA A 629 2.55 1.63 -9.98
CA ALA A 629 2.44 0.83 -8.77
C ALA A 629 1.68 1.57 -7.65
N VAL A 630 1.94 2.87 -7.50
CA VAL A 630 1.31 3.72 -6.47
C VAL A 630 -0.18 3.92 -6.76
N SER A 631 -0.56 4.29 -7.98
CA SER A 631 -1.98 4.44 -8.35
C SER A 631 -2.75 3.12 -8.23
N ASN A 632 -2.11 1.99 -8.55
CA ASN A 632 -2.70 0.66 -8.33
C ASN A 632 -2.92 0.36 -6.84
N ALA A 633 -1.94 0.68 -5.99
CA ALA A 633 -2.10 0.53 -4.54
C ALA A 633 -3.25 1.41 -4.01
N PHE A 634 -3.32 2.66 -4.45
CA PHE A 634 -4.41 3.56 -4.08
C PHE A 634 -5.77 3.08 -4.58
N LEU A 635 -5.84 2.48 -5.77
CA LEU A 635 -7.05 1.82 -6.27
C LEU A 635 -7.51 0.71 -5.33
N HIS A 636 -6.61 -0.12 -4.79
CA HIS A 636 -6.98 -1.17 -3.84
C HIS A 636 -7.36 -0.63 -2.44
N CYS A 637 -7.08 0.64 -2.14
CA CYS A 637 -7.65 1.35 -0.99
C CYS A 637 -9.01 2.01 -1.28
N HIS A 638 -9.47 1.98 -2.53
CA HIS A 638 -10.79 2.49 -2.94
C HIS A 638 -11.93 1.67 -2.32
N GLY A 639 -13.10 2.29 -2.14
CA GLY A 639 -14.30 1.62 -1.61
C GLY A 639 -14.68 0.33 -2.35
N ALA A 640 -14.47 0.28 -3.66
CA ALA A 640 -14.71 -0.89 -4.51
C ALA A 640 -13.94 -2.15 -4.07
N TYR A 641 -12.79 -1.97 -3.42
CA TYR A 641 -11.90 -3.05 -2.98
C TYR A 641 -12.01 -3.36 -1.49
N LYS A 642 -13.04 -2.84 -0.81
CA LYS A 642 -13.38 -3.31 0.54
C LYS A 642 -13.85 -4.77 0.47
N PRO A 643 -13.38 -5.69 1.35
CA PRO A 643 -13.75 -7.10 1.33
C PRO A 643 -15.24 -7.38 1.15
N ARG A 644 -16.05 -6.74 1.99
CA ARG A 644 -17.53 -6.82 1.94
C ARG A 644 -18.14 -6.51 0.57
N ASN A 645 -17.49 -5.69 -0.26
CA ASN A 645 -18.01 -5.25 -1.54
C ASN A 645 -17.70 -6.25 -2.66
N TYR A 646 -16.47 -6.79 -2.73
CA TYR A 646 -16.13 -7.79 -3.75
C TYR A 646 -16.58 -9.21 -3.35
N GLU A 647 -16.66 -9.54 -2.06
CA GLU A 647 -17.15 -10.83 -1.57
C GLU A 647 -18.62 -11.06 -1.91
N ARG A 648 -19.44 -9.99 -1.86
CA ARG A 648 -20.84 -10.02 -2.30
C ARG A 648 -20.98 -10.47 -3.77
N ASP A 649 -19.96 -10.25 -4.58
CA ASP A 649 -19.94 -10.60 -6.00
C ASP A 649 -19.25 -11.95 -6.27
N GLY A 650 -18.92 -12.73 -5.22
CA GLY A 650 -18.29 -14.05 -5.30
C GLY A 650 -16.77 -14.03 -5.55
N LEU A 651 -16.13 -12.87 -5.37
CA LEU A 651 -14.67 -12.73 -5.42
C LEU A 651 -14.05 -12.96 -4.05
N THR A 652 -12.80 -13.41 -4.03
CA THR A 652 -11.98 -13.53 -2.81
C THR A 652 -10.67 -12.79 -3.01
N ALA A 653 -9.96 -12.45 -1.94
CA ALA A 653 -8.71 -11.69 -2.01
C ALA A 653 -7.65 -12.40 -2.87
N GLU A 654 -7.67 -13.74 -2.92
CA GLU A 654 -6.74 -14.55 -3.72
C GLU A 654 -7.00 -14.47 -5.23
N LYS A 655 -8.23 -14.10 -5.62
CA LYS A 655 -8.62 -13.93 -7.03
C LYS A 655 -8.30 -12.55 -7.57
N LEU A 656 -7.88 -11.61 -6.72
CA LEU A 656 -7.45 -10.29 -7.15
C LEU A 656 -6.09 -10.38 -7.85
N VAL A 657 -5.95 -9.71 -8.98
CA VAL A 657 -4.74 -9.74 -9.80
C VAL A 657 -3.57 -9.07 -9.07
N LYS A 658 -2.47 -9.81 -8.97
CA LYS A 658 -1.22 -9.29 -8.41
C LYS A 658 -0.36 -8.73 -9.55
N ARG A 659 -0.33 -7.41 -9.64
CA ARG A 659 0.37 -6.69 -10.71
C ARG A 659 1.82 -6.42 -10.34
N LYS A 660 2.72 -6.55 -11.31
CA LYS A 660 4.16 -6.28 -11.16
C LYS A 660 4.75 -5.49 -12.32
N ASN A 661 3.99 -5.31 -13.41
CA ASN A 661 4.44 -4.64 -14.60
C ASN A 661 3.54 -3.43 -14.87
N PHE A 662 4.13 -2.24 -14.85
CA PHE A 662 3.42 -0.97 -14.97
C PHE A 662 4.02 -0.16 -16.12
N SER A 663 3.16 0.47 -16.91
CA SER A 663 3.59 1.25 -18.07
C SER A 663 3.95 2.70 -17.75
N GLY A 664 3.46 3.25 -16.64
CA GLY A 664 3.60 4.67 -16.29
C GLY A 664 2.66 5.61 -17.06
N GLU A 665 1.83 5.06 -17.94
CA GLU A 665 0.91 5.76 -18.85
C GLU A 665 -0.54 5.61 -18.40
N ASP A 666 -1.45 6.42 -18.94
CA ASP A 666 -2.87 6.25 -18.69
C ASP A 666 -3.41 5.04 -19.49
N ARG A 667 -4.17 4.17 -18.82
CA ARG A 667 -4.71 2.93 -19.38
C ARG A 667 -6.22 2.84 -19.17
N VAL A 668 -6.92 2.28 -20.16
CA VAL A 668 -8.36 2.07 -20.09
C VAL A 668 -8.67 0.78 -19.33
N LEU A 669 -9.40 0.92 -18.22
CA LEU A 669 -9.93 -0.21 -17.46
C LEU A 669 -11.12 -0.81 -18.21
N PHE A 670 -12.18 -0.04 -18.43
CA PHE A 670 -13.30 -0.51 -19.23
C PHE A 670 -13.67 0.50 -20.32
N ASP A 671 -14.24 -0.04 -21.40
CA ASP A 671 -14.76 0.70 -22.54
C ASP A 671 -16.12 0.11 -22.92
N GLU A 672 -17.18 0.87 -22.69
CA GLU A 672 -18.56 0.47 -23.01
C GLU A 672 -19.00 0.93 -24.40
N THR A 673 -18.12 1.52 -25.22
CA THR A 673 -18.48 2.02 -26.57
C THR A 673 -18.95 0.96 -27.54
N ALA A 674 -18.62 -0.30 -27.27
CA ALA A 674 -19.06 -1.43 -28.07
C ALA A 674 -20.58 -1.67 -27.98
N VAL A 675 -21.25 -1.18 -26.94
CA VAL A 675 -22.69 -1.38 -26.71
C VAL A 675 -23.36 -0.04 -26.43
N TYR A 676 -24.48 0.21 -27.08
CA TYR A 676 -25.34 1.35 -26.80
C TYR A 676 -26.74 0.88 -26.42
N TYR A 677 -27.31 1.47 -25.38
CA TYR A 677 -28.67 1.17 -24.94
C TYR A 677 -29.63 2.25 -25.44
N PRO A 678 -30.37 2.02 -26.54
CA PRO A 678 -31.34 2.99 -27.03
C PRO A 678 -32.54 3.11 -26.08
N PHE A 679 -33.25 4.23 -26.18
CA PHE A 679 -34.54 4.41 -25.51
C PHE A 679 -35.51 3.36 -26.05
N ASN A 680 -36.30 2.75 -25.15
CA ASN A 680 -37.26 1.74 -25.54
C ASN A 680 -38.63 2.36 -25.78
N ASP A 681 -38.97 2.64 -27.03
CA ASP A 681 -40.27 3.24 -27.40
C ASP A 681 -41.49 2.43 -26.95
N LYS A 682 -41.36 1.12 -26.68
CA LYS A 682 -42.49 0.30 -26.20
C LYS A 682 -42.64 0.34 -24.68
N GLY A 683 -41.51 0.37 -23.97
CA GLY A 683 -41.47 0.26 -22.51
C GLY A 683 -41.28 1.58 -21.76
N GLY A 684 -40.65 2.55 -22.42
CA GLY A 684 -40.27 3.84 -21.86
C GLY A 684 -41.44 4.78 -21.64
N TYR A 685 -41.14 5.90 -20.99
CA TYR A 685 -42.07 6.96 -20.65
C TYR A 685 -42.03 8.08 -21.69
N HIS A 686 -43.18 8.39 -22.28
CA HIS A 686 -43.27 9.41 -23.34
C HIS A 686 -43.68 10.80 -22.83
N GLY A 687 -44.09 10.89 -21.56
CA GLY A 687 -44.41 12.17 -20.94
C GLY A 687 -43.18 13.01 -20.61
N ARG A 688 -43.41 14.16 -19.98
CA ARG A 688 -42.35 15.13 -19.69
C ARG A 688 -41.67 14.85 -18.36
N ILE A 689 -40.34 14.94 -18.36
CA ILE A 689 -39.52 14.81 -17.15
C ILE A 689 -38.79 16.14 -16.93
N ASP A 690 -38.92 16.68 -15.73
CA ASP A 690 -38.10 17.78 -15.23
C ASP A 690 -37.19 17.26 -14.12
N VAL A 691 -35.88 17.43 -14.26
CA VAL A 691 -34.89 17.08 -13.24
C VAL A 691 -34.34 18.36 -12.65
N LEU A 692 -34.57 18.56 -11.34
CA LEU A 692 -34.15 19.77 -10.64
C LEU A 692 -32.75 19.55 -10.06
N ILE A 693 -31.82 20.43 -10.44
CA ILE A 693 -30.41 20.36 -10.04
C ILE A 693 -29.93 21.69 -9.48
N ASP A 694 -28.90 21.65 -8.64
CA ASP A 694 -28.24 22.84 -8.12
C ASP A 694 -26.79 22.56 -7.70
N ARG A 695 -26.09 23.60 -7.21
CA ARG A 695 -24.70 23.50 -6.71
C ARG A 695 -24.53 22.58 -5.50
N GLY A 696 -25.62 22.10 -4.90
CA GLY A 696 -25.62 21.09 -3.85
C GLY A 696 -25.59 19.65 -4.38
N VAL A 697 -26.03 19.43 -5.62
CA VAL A 697 -26.00 18.13 -6.29
C VAL A 697 -24.55 17.73 -6.58
N GLY A 698 -24.03 16.75 -5.85
CA GLY A 698 -22.63 16.35 -5.94
C GLY A 698 -22.42 14.83 -5.91
N SER A 699 -21.22 14.41 -6.31
CA SER A 699 -20.83 13.00 -6.35
C SER A 699 -21.87 12.17 -7.11
N SER A 700 -22.26 10.99 -6.62
CA SER A 700 -23.22 10.13 -7.34
C SER A 700 -24.62 10.74 -7.52
N ALA A 701 -25.00 11.82 -6.82
CA ALA A 701 -26.27 12.49 -7.09
C ALA A 701 -26.28 13.20 -8.47
N GLU A 702 -25.10 13.51 -9.02
CA GLU A 702 -24.96 14.03 -10.39
C GLU A 702 -25.38 12.98 -11.43
N SER A 703 -25.55 11.71 -11.05
CA SER A 703 -26.13 10.71 -11.94
C SER A 703 -27.57 11.01 -12.36
N ALA A 704 -28.28 11.89 -11.63
CA ALA A 704 -29.55 12.43 -12.08
C ALA A 704 -29.44 13.17 -13.42
N TYR A 705 -28.27 13.74 -13.73
CA TYR A 705 -27.96 14.30 -15.03
C TYR A 705 -27.51 13.21 -16.01
N THR A 706 -26.47 12.45 -15.68
CA THR A 706 -25.84 11.54 -16.65
C THR A 706 -26.75 10.38 -17.04
N SER A 707 -27.54 9.82 -16.10
CA SER A 707 -28.40 8.67 -16.36
C SER A 707 -29.68 9.02 -17.13
N PHE A 708 -30.14 10.27 -17.04
CA PHE A 708 -31.30 10.75 -17.81
C PHE A 708 -30.91 11.38 -19.14
N TYR A 709 -29.62 11.67 -19.38
CA TYR A 709 -29.17 12.48 -20.52
C TYR A 709 -29.72 12.02 -21.87
N HIS A 710 -29.78 10.71 -22.11
CA HIS A 710 -30.26 10.15 -23.37
C HIS A 710 -31.79 10.00 -23.45
N HIS A 711 -32.53 10.31 -22.40
CA HIS A 711 -33.98 10.27 -22.42
C HIS A 711 -34.53 11.41 -23.30
N PRO A 712 -35.38 11.14 -24.30
CA PRO A 712 -35.82 12.13 -25.30
C PRO A 712 -36.75 13.23 -24.76
N ASN A 713 -37.14 13.13 -23.48
CA ASN A 713 -38.16 13.96 -22.85
C ASN A 713 -37.69 14.54 -21.52
N VAL A 714 -36.38 14.69 -21.30
CA VAL A 714 -35.83 15.28 -20.06
C VAL A 714 -35.44 16.75 -20.25
N ARG A 715 -35.73 17.57 -19.24
CA ARG A 715 -35.27 18.95 -19.10
C ARG A 715 -34.64 19.13 -17.73
N TYR A 716 -33.44 19.68 -17.68
CA TYR A 716 -32.72 20.02 -16.46
C TYR A 716 -32.98 21.48 -16.10
N VAL A 717 -33.39 21.73 -14.86
CA VAL A 717 -33.77 23.08 -14.40
C VAL A 717 -33.08 23.39 -13.09
N GLY A 718 -32.47 24.58 -12.99
CA GLY A 718 -31.81 25.04 -11.77
C GLY A 718 -30.43 25.60 -12.07
N GLU A 719 -29.43 25.25 -11.25
CA GLU A 719 -28.04 25.70 -11.42
C GLU A 719 -27.16 24.54 -11.86
N ASN A 720 -25.93 24.85 -12.30
CA ASN A 720 -24.92 23.82 -12.49
C ASN A 720 -24.76 22.95 -11.23
N THR A 721 -24.51 21.65 -11.42
CA THR A 721 -24.15 20.75 -10.31
C THR A 721 -22.80 21.10 -9.68
N ALA A 722 -22.37 20.36 -8.67
CA ALA A 722 -21.16 20.64 -7.91
C ALA A 722 -19.85 20.36 -8.68
N GLY A 723 -19.88 19.48 -9.67
CA GLY A 723 -18.74 18.96 -10.42
C GLY A 723 -17.89 18.08 -9.52
N MET A 724 -18.37 16.87 -9.24
CA MET A 724 -17.76 15.94 -8.28
C MET A 724 -17.84 14.47 -8.73
N GLN A 725 -18.48 14.10 -9.84
CA GLN A 725 -18.70 12.70 -10.16
C GLN A 725 -17.56 12.03 -10.94
N GLN A 726 -16.62 12.79 -11.54
CA GLN A 726 -15.74 12.26 -12.58
C GLN A 726 -14.60 11.41 -12.05
N TYR A 727 -14.03 11.80 -10.92
CA TYR A 727 -12.92 11.07 -10.31
C TYR A 727 -13.37 10.25 -9.12
N THR A 728 -13.08 8.95 -9.16
CA THR A 728 -13.29 8.07 -8.00
C THR A 728 -12.01 7.92 -7.19
N GLN A 729 -12.14 7.81 -5.87
CA GLN A 729 -11.09 8.22 -4.95
C GLN A 729 -10.56 7.09 -4.06
N GLY A 730 -9.25 6.90 -4.03
CA GLY A 730 -8.59 6.14 -2.97
C GLY A 730 -8.44 7.02 -1.73
N SER A 731 -8.57 6.43 -0.52
CA SER A 731 -8.24 7.12 0.73
C SER A 731 -7.01 6.49 1.36
N PHE A 732 -6.05 7.33 1.75
CA PHE A 732 -4.73 6.88 2.19
C PHE A 732 -4.18 7.76 3.31
N ALA A 733 -3.49 7.13 4.26
CA ALA A 733 -2.89 7.80 5.41
C ALA A 733 -1.56 8.43 5.02
N MET A 734 -1.32 9.66 5.49
CA MET A 734 -0.06 10.36 5.37
C MET A 734 0.90 10.00 6.51
N PRO A 735 2.22 10.20 6.34
CA PRO A 735 3.21 10.00 7.40
C PRO A 735 2.91 10.77 8.70
N CYS A 736 2.31 11.95 8.61
CA CYS A 736 1.90 12.77 9.76
C CYS A 736 0.59 12.32 10.44
N GLY A 737 -0.01 11.21 10.01
CA GLY A 737 -1.26 10.66 10.57
C GLY A 737 -2.55 11.27 10.01
N TYR A 738 -2.45 12.27 9.13
CA TYR A 738 -3.59 12.81 8.38
C TYR A 738 -4.07 11.85 7.29
N LEU A 739 -5.27 12.08 6.77
CA LEU A 739 -5.83 11.28 5.67
C LEU A 739 -5.97 12.14 4.41
N MET A 740 -5.64 11.57 3.27
CA MET A 740 -5.85 12.16 1.96
C MET A 740 -6.83 11.34 1.11
N ARG A 741 -7.52 12.01 0.19
CA ARG A 741 -8.28 11.40 -0.90
C ARG A 741 -7.74 11.88 -2.24
N VAL A 742 -7.53 10.96 -3.18
CA VAL A 742 -6.98 11.24 -4.54
C VAL A 742 -7.73 10.43 -5.58
N GLY A 743 -8.04 11.08 -6.70
CA GLY A 743 -8.65 10.46 -7.87
C GLY A 743 -7.74 9.41 -8.48
N VAL A 744 -8.14 8.14 -8.36
CA VAL A 744 -7.40 6.97 -8.86
C VAL A 744 -7.94 6.47 -10.19
N THR A 745 -9.21 6.73 -10.48
CA THR A 745 -9.78 6.47 -11.80
C THR A 745 -10.61 7.64 -12.30
N LYS A 746 -10.71 7.75 -13.62
CA LYS A 746 -11.42 8.82 -14.30
C LYS A 746 -12.53 8.25 -15.16
N LEU A 747 -13.71 8.84 -15.02
CA LEU A 747 -14.85 8.58 -15.89
C LEU A 747 -14.84 9.48 -17.10
N THR A 748 -15.17 8.89 -18.24
CA THR A 748 -15.65 9.64 -19.40
C THR A 748 -17.11 9.31 -19.61
N TYR A 749 -17.93 10.33 -19.79
CA TYR A 749 -19.36 10.20 -19.93
C TYR A 749 -19.76 10.18 -21.41
N TRP A 750 -20.97 9.70 -21.70
CA TRP A 750 -21.50 9.68 -23.06
C TRP A 750 -21.96 11.05 -23.56
N ASP A 751 -22.36 11.94 -22.64
CA ASP A 751 -22.73 13.31 -22.97
C ASP A 751 -21.52 14.19 -23.22
N LYS A 752 -20.38 13.90 -22.59
CA LYS A 752 -19.21 14.76 -22.49
C LYS A 752 -17.91 13.98 -22.67
N GLU A 753 -17.30 14.13 -23.84
CA GLU A 753 -16.01 13.54 -24.14
C GLU A 753 -14.88 14.55 -23.96
N GLY A 754 -13.83 14.15 -23.24
CA GLY A 754 -12.66 15.00 -23.00
C GLY A 754 -12.91 16.19 -22.06
N GLU A 755 -14.15 16.59 -21.81
CA GLU A 755 -14.48 17.64 -20.86
C GLU A 755 -14.24 17.18 -19.41
N ASN A 756 -13.50 17.99 -18.66
CA ASN A 756 -13.43 17.87 -17.20
C ASN A 756 -14.65 18.56 -16.59
N ILE A 757 -15.57 17.78 -16.02
CA ILE A 757 -16.78 18.28 -15.36
C ILE A 757 -16.53 18.64 -13.89
N GLU A 758 -15.40 18.22 -13.33
CA GLU A 758 -15.04 18.55 -11.96
C GLU A 758 -14.94 20.04 -11.78
N VAL A 759 -15.30 20.51 -10.58
CA VAL A 759 -15.36 21.93 -10.20
C VAL A 759 -16.49 22.71 -10.90
N LYS A 760 -16.81 22.39 -12.15
CA LYS A 760 -17.76 23.09 -13.04
C LYS A 760 -19.20 22.60 -12.93
N GLY A 761 -19.38 21.29 -12.82
CA GLY A 761 -20.67 20.61 -12.81
C GLY A 761 -21.35 20.51 -14.17
N HIS A 762 -22.45 19.77 -14.21
CA HIS A 762 -23.34 19.67 -15.37
C HIS A 762 -24.24 20.89 -15.44
N LYS A 763 -24.33 21.49 -16.63
CA LYS A 763 -25.12 22.69 -16.88
C LYS A 763 -26.60 22.32 -17.11
N PRO A 764 -27.57 23.02 -16.50
CA PRO A 764 -28.99 22.84 -16.77
C PRO A 764 -29.38 23.38 -18.16
N ASP A 765 -30.55 22.98 -18.66
CA ASP A 765 -31.14 23.57 -19.87
C ASP A 765 -31.74 24.95 -19.57
N VAL A 766 -32.40 25.05 -18.41
CA VAL A 766 -32.98 26.29 -17.89
C VAL A 766 -32.22 26.71 -16.65
N ASP A 767 -31.39 27.74 -16.82
CA ASP A 767 -30.58 28.31 -15.76
C ASP A 767 -31.43 29.23 -14.86
N CYS A 768 -31.53 28.88 -13.58
CA CYS A 768 -32.15 29.69 -12.54
C CYS A 768 -31.56 29.33 -11.17
N ARG A 769 -31.77 30.16 -10.15
CA ARG A 769 -31.23 29.85 -8.81
C ARG A 769 -31.81 28.54 -8.30
N GLY A 770 -31.00 27.70 -7.66
CA GLY A 770 -31.40 26.37 -7.19
C GLY A 770 -32.66 26.42 -6.31
N LYS A 771 -32.76 27.44 -5.45
CA LYS A 771 -33.95 27.72 -4.63
C LYS A 771 -35.25 28.02 -5.37
N ASP A 772 -35.17 28.57 -6.57
CA ASP A 772 -36.34 28.96 -7.35
C ASP A 772 -36.77 27.85 -8.34
N ALA A 773 -35.92 26.84 -8.57
CA ALA A 773 -36.14 25.83 -9.60
C ALA A 773 -37.48 25.08 -9.53
N PHE A 774 -37.94 24.71 -8.32
CA PHE A 774 -39.23 24.02 -8.16
C PHE A 774 -40.42 24.92 -8.51
N GLU A 775 -40.42 26.17 -8.05
CA GLU A 775 -41.49 27.13 -8.38
C GLU A 775 -41.44 27.49 -9.87
N ALA A 776 -40.24 27.61 -10.44
CA ALA A 776 -40.06 27.85 -11.87
C ALA A 776 -40.71 26.75 -12.70
N VAL A 777 -40.49 25.46 -12.39
CA VAL A 777 -41.11 24.37 -13.17
C VAL A 777 -42.63 24.27 -13.02
N LEU A 778 -43.18 24.71 -11.87
CA LEU A 778 -44.63 24.77 -11.66
C LEU A 778 -45.30 25.86 -12.49
N GLN A 779 -44.61 26.98 -12.70
CA GLN A 779 -45.11 28.12 -13.48
C GLN A 779 -44.82 27.98 -14.98
N MET A 780 -43.75 27.28 -15.33
CA MET A 780 -43.29 27.13 -16.71
C MET A 780 -44.12 26.08 -17.47
N PRO A 781 -44.53 26.38 -18.72
CA PRO A 781 -45.07 25.39 -19.64
C PRO A 781 -44.17 24.16 -19.76
N ARG A 782 -44.78 22.98 -19.94
CA ARG A 782 -44.08 21.68 -19.95
C ARG A 782 -43.04 21.51 -21.07
N ASP A 783 -43.17 22.30 -22.13
CA ASP A 783 -42.34 22.24 -23.34
C ASP A 783 -41.36 23.42 -23.47
N GLU A 784 -41.53 24.49 -22.71
CA GLU A 784 -40.65 25.68 -22.80
C GLU A 784 -39.22 25.37 -22.35
N GLY A 785 -38.19 25.81 -23.07
CA GLY A 785 -36.79 25.55 -22.66
C GLY A 785 -36.36 24.08 -22.65
N ARG A 786 -37.18 23.16 -23.20
CA ARG A 786 -36.84 21.76 -23.38
C ARG A 786 -36.06 21.57 -24.68
N ILE A 787 -35.03 20.73 -24.65
CA ILE A 787 -34.37 20.27 -25.87
C ILE A 787 -35.30 19.29 -26.59
N LEU A 788 -35.64 19.59 -27.84
CA LEU A 788 -36.54 18.76 -28.64
C LEU A 788 -35.84 17.47 -29.09
N GLY A 789 -36.47 16.32 -28.81
CA GLY A 789 -35.97 15.02 -29.22
C GLY A 789 -34.75 14.55 -28.43
N PHE A 790 -33.82 13.87 -29.11
CA PHE A 790 -32.59 13.40 -28.47
C PHE A 790 -31.56 14.52 -28.39
N ARG A 791 -30.86 14.60 -27.26
CA ARG A 791 -29.70 15.48 -27.11
C ARG A 791 -28.60 15.07 -28.07
N GLU A 792 -27.93 16.07 -28.64
CA GLU A 792 -26.74 15.86 -29.46
C GLU A 792 -25.63 15.22 -28.63
N LYS A 793 -24.98 14.21 -29.20
CA LYS A 793 -23.83 13.53 -28.58
C LYS A 793 -22.56 14.20 -29.06
N ASN A 794 -21.56 14.26 -28.19
CA ASN A 794 -20.24 14.70 -28.61
C ASN A 794 -19.59 13.76 -29.64
N GLU A 795 -20.06 12.51 -29.75
CA GLU A 795 -19.63 11.57 -30.78
C GLU A 795 -20.76 10.67 -31.32
N PRO A 796 -20.65 10.18 -32.57
CA PRO A 796 -21.59 9.20 -33.13
C PRO A 796 -21.56 7.86 -32.37
N VAL A 797 -22.72 7.20 -32.28
CA VAL A 797 -22.80 5.82 -31.74
C VAL A 797 -22.07 4.87 -32.68
N LYS A 798 -21.02 4.22 -32.19
CA LYS A 798 -20.23 3.23 -32.95
C LYS A 798 -20.54 1.78 -32.55
N GLY A 799 -21.31 1.56 -31.49
CA GLY A 799 -21.57 0.25 -30.89
C GLY A 799 -22.86 -0.43 -31.36
N ARG A 800 -23.02 -1.71 -30.99
CA ARG A 800 -24.28 -2.45 -31.21
C ARG A 800 -25.37 -1.95 -30.28
N GLU A 801 -26.59 -1.79 -30.80
CA GLU A 801 -27.73 -1.45 -29.97
C GLU A 801 -28.26 -2.67 -29.19
N VAL A 802 -28.52 -2.49 -27.91
CA VAL A 802 -28.98 -3.57 -27.02
C VAL A 802 -30.19 -3.13 -26.22
N PHE A 803 -31.23 -3.97 -26.23
CA PHE A 803 -32.39 -3.87 -25.35
C PHE A 803 -32.23 -4.89 -24.22
N ALA A 804 -32.15 -4.39 -22.99
CA ALA A 804 -32.00 -5.18 -21.78
C ALA A 804 -33.05 -4.76 -20.75
N ALA A 805 -33.82 -5.73 -20.26
CA ALA A 805 -34.80 -5.48 -19.22
C ALA A 805 -34.10 -5.07 -17.92
N TYR A 806 -34.57 -3.98 -17.31
CA TYR A 806 -34.10 -3.56 -16.00
C TYR A 806 -34.82 -4.36 -14.91
N ASP A 807 -34.04 -5.02 -14.05
CA ASP A 807 -34.52 -5.68 -12.84
C ASP A 807 -34.01 -4.93 -11.59
N PRO A 808 -34.89 -4.30 -10.79
CA PRO A 808 -34.48 -3.59 -9.58
C PRO A 808 -33.91 -4.51 -8.49
N LYS A 809 -34.28 -5.80 -8.50
CA LYS A 809 -33.86 -6.84 -7.53
C LYS A 809 -32.55 -7.53 -7.91
N ALA A 810 -32.01 -7.25 -9.10
CA ALA A 810 -30.74 -7.80 -9.52
C ALA A 810 -29.63 -7.45 -8.51
N ALA A 811 -28.88 -8.47 -8.07
CA ALA A 811 -27.83 -8.33 -7.08
C ALA A 811 -26.62 -7.51 -7.58
N ALA A 812 -26.42 -7.46 -8.90
CA ALA A 812 -25.39 -6.67 -9.55
C ALA A 812 -25.95 -6.01 -10.82
N ASP A 813 -25.63 -4.72 -11.00
CA ASP A 813 -25.86 -4.02 -12.25
C ASP A 813 -24.60 -4.14 -13.12
N PRO A 814 -24.67 -4.75 -14.32
CA PRO A 814 -23.52 -4.98 -15.19
C PRO A 814 -22.74 -3.73 -15.59
N ARG A 815 -23.25 -2.52 -15.35
CA ARG A 815 -22.66 -1.25 -15.82
C ARG A 815 -22.28 -0.28 -14.71
N LYS A 816 -22.52 -0.62 -13.44
CA LYS A 816 -21.84 0.08 -12.34
C LYS A 816 -20.42 -0.47 -12.29
N ALA A 817 -19.62 -0.13 -13.30
CA ALA A 817 -18.29 -0.67 -13.58
C ALA A 817 -17.22 -0.21 -12.57
N TYR A 818 -17.65 0.15 -11.35
CA TYR A 818 -16.88 0.51 -10.17
C TYR A 818 -16.86 -0.58 -9.11
N TYR A 819 -16.97 -1.85 -9.53
CA TYR A 819 -16.76 -3.01 -8.67
C TYR A 819 -15.57 -3.81 -9.14
N ALA A 820 -14.85 -4.43 -8.20
CA ALA A 820 -13.69 -5.26 -8.50
C ALA A 820 -13.99 -6.31 -9.59
N LYS A 821 -15.20 -6.91 -9.60
CA LYS A 821 -15.62 -7.86 -10.64
C LYS A 821 -15.49 -7.35 -12.08
N TYR A 822 -15.63 -6.06 -12.31
CA TYR A 822 -15.49 -5.46 -13.64
C TYR A 822 -14.09 -4.89 -13.89
N LEU A 823 -13.41 -4.42 -12.83
CA LEU A 823 -12.07 -3.84 -12.94
C LEU A 823 -10.97 -4.91 -13.07
N GLU A 824 -11.11 -6.04 -12.37
CA GLU A 824 -10.09 -7.10 -12.31
C GLU A 824 -9.76 -7.75 -13.66
N PRO A 825 -10.73 -8.08 -14.53
CA PRO A 825 -10.42 -8.59 -15.87
C PRO A 825 -9.59 -7.61 -16.70
N ALA A 826 -9.87 -6.31 -16.57
CA ALA A 826 -9.13 -5.27 -17.28
C ALA A 826 -7.70 -5.11 -16.76
N LEU A 827 -7.54 -5.10 -15.44
CA LEU A 827 -6.23 -5.06 -14.80
C LEU A 827 -5.38 -6.28 -15.16
N THR A 828 -6.01 -7.47 -15.29
CA THR A 828 -5.35 -8.69 -15.77
C THR A 828 -4.84 -8.53 -17.20
N ARG A 829 -5.68 -8.04 -18.11
CA ARG A 829 -5.28 -7.76 -19.50
C ARG A 829 -4.10 -6.77 -19.56
N ILE A 830 -4.18 -5.67 -18.81
CA ILE A 830 -3.12 -4.64 -18.79
C ILE A 830 -1.80 -5.22 -18.25
N GLU A 831 -1.85 -6.04 -17.20
CA GLU A 831 -0.64 -6.71 -16.67
C GLU A 831 0.00 -7.65 -17.70
N GLU A 832 -0.79 -8.40 -18.46
CA GLU A 832 -0.28 -9.26 -19.54
C GLU A 832 0.33 -8.45 -20.69
N GLU A 833 -0.34 -7.39 -21.13
CA GLU A 833 0.18 -6.46 -22.15
C GLU A 833 1.52 -5.85 -21.71
N ASN A 834 1.58 -5.33 -20.48
CA ASN A 834 2.80 -4.73 -19.93
C ASN A 834 3.95 -5.74 -19.82
N LYS A 835 3.64 -6.99 -19.47
CA LYS A 835 4.64 -8.08 -19.43
C LYS A 835 5.20 -8.37 -20.82
N ILE A 836 4.36 -8.42 -21.85
CA ILE A 836 4.78 -8.65 -23.24
C ILE A 836 5.67 -7.50 -23.70
N GLU A 837 5.25 -6.26 -23.50
CA GLU A 837 6.01 -5.08 -23.93
C GLU A 837 7.38 -5.00 -23.21
N ARG A 838 7.41 -5.25 -21.90
CA ARG A 838 8.67 -5.31 -21.14
C ARG A 838 9.63 -6.36 -21.69
N ASN A 839 9.13 -7.54 -22.03
CA ASN A 839 9.95 -8.60 -22.60
C ASN A 839 10.49 -8.22 -23.98
N LYS A 840 9.71 -7.52 -24.79
CA LYS A 840 10.13 -6.98 -26.09
C LYS A 840 11.25 -5.96 -25.94
N VAL A 841 11.10 -4.99 -25.05
CA VAL A 841 12.15 -3.99 -24.74
C VAL A 841 13.43 -4.65 -24.23
N LEU A 842 13.31 -5.66 -23.36
CA LEU A 842 14.46 -6.43 -22.87
C LEU A 842 15.16 -7.18 -24.01
N ALA A 843 14.41 -7.82 -24.89
CA ALA A 843 14.94 -8.53 -26.06
C ALA A 843 15.68 -7.57 -27.01
N GLU A 844 15.12 -6.39 -27.28
CA GLU A 844 15.78 -5.36 -28.10
C GLU A 844 17.05 -4.80 -27.42
N ALA A 845 17.04 -4.61 -26.09
CA ALA A 845 18.21 -4.15 -25.35
C ALA A 845 19.33 -5.20 -25.34
N VAL A 846 18.96 -6.49 -25.26
CA VAL A 846 19.89 -7.62 -25.39
C VAL A 846 20.44 -7.70 -26.80
N ASP A 847 19.61 -7.60 -27.84
CA ASP A 847 20.04 -7.59 -29.24
C ASP A 847 21.00 -6.42 -29.54
N ARG A 848 20.68 -5.21 -29.07
CA ARG A 848 21.59 -4.04 -29.17
C ARG A 848 22.93 -4.29 -28.45
N LYS A 849 22.91 -4.92 -27.27
CA LYS A 849 24.14 -5.28 -26.54
C LYS A 849 24.95 -6.39 -27.23
N LEU A 850 24.30 -7.34 -27.89
CA LEU A 850 24.96 -8.41 -28.66
C LEU A 850 25.60 -7.85 -29.93
N ARG A 851 24.89 -6.99 -30.67
CA ARG A 851 25.42 -6.25 -31.82
C ARG A 851 26.59 -5.34 -31.43
N ALA A 852 26.49 -4.62 -30.32
CA ALA A 852 27.58 -3.78 -29.79
C ALA A 852 28.82 -4.59 -29.36
N LYS A 853 28.67 -5.90 -29.10
CA LYS A 853 29.76 -6.83 -28.78
C LYS A 853 30.28 -7.62 -29.99
N GLY A 854 29.79 -7.35 -31.20
CA GLY A 854 30.23 -8.03 -32.42
C GLY A 854 29.81 -9.50 -32.52
N ILE A 855 28.81 -9.93 -31.74
CA ILE A 855 28.24 -11.28 -31.82
C ILE A 855 27.08 -11.21 -32.81
N ASP A 856 27.39 -11.18 -34.11
CA ASP A 856 26.39 -11.36 -35.15
C ASP A 856 26.06 -12.85 -35.27
N GLY A 857 24.85 -13.23 -34.87
CA GLY A 857 24.29 -14.57 -34.99
C GLY A 857 23.93 -14.95 -36.43
N THR A 858 24.83 -14.73 -37.39
CA THR A 858 24.71 -15.26 -38.77
C THR A 858 26.07 -15.67 -39.34
N GLU A 859 26.70 -16.68 -38.74
CA GLU A 859 27.63 -17.55 -39.48
C GLU A 859 26.96 -18.90 -39.73
N GLY A 860 26.24 -18.95 -40.85
CA GLY A 860 25.62 -20.16 -41.38
C GLY A 860 25.48 -20.05 -42.89
N LYS A 861 26.53 -20.51 -43.59
CA LYS A 861 26.63 -20.80 -45.03
C LYS A 861 26.90 -19.61 -45.97
N LYS A 862 28.17 -19.49 -46.38
CA LYS A 862 28.54 -19.17 -47.76
C LYS A 862 28.99 -20.44 -48.47
N GLY A 863 28.40 -20.73 -49.61
CA GLY A 863 28.87 -21.72 -50.59
C GLY A 863 28.00 -21.69 -51.86
N GLY A 864 28.53 -21.13 -52.95
CA GLY A 864 28.09 -21.22 -54.36
C GLY A 864 26.84 -20.41 -54.74
N GLU A 865 26.94 -19.33 -55.54
CA GLU A 865 26.85 -19.32 -57.02
C GLU A 865 25.52 -19.93 -57.52
N THR A 866 24.59 -19.26 -58.22
CA THR A 866 24.71 -18.43 -59.43
C THR A 866 23.46 -17.55 -59.68
N GLU A 867 23.69 -16.44 -60.39
CA GLU A 867 22.88 -15.74 -61.43
C GLU A 867 21.34 -15.62 -61.41
N ALA A 868 20.94 -14.34 -61.48
CA ALA A 868 20.02 -13.73 -62.46
C ALA A 868 18.48 -13.69 -62.26
N ALA A 869 17.99 -12.45 -62.48
CA ALA A 869 16.75 -12.04 -63.13
C ALA A 869 15.45 -11.85 -62.30
N ALA A 870 15.14 -10.55 -62.09
CA ALA A 870 13.96 -9.85 -62.59
C ALA A 870 12.54 -10.03 -61.97
N GLU A 871 11.99 -8.86 -61.62
CA GLU A 871 10.60 -8.39 -61.81
C GLU A 871 9.47 -8.65 -60.78
N LYS A 872 9.06 -7.51 -60.18
CA LYS A 872 7.71 -6.89 -60.13
C LYS A 872 6.52 -7.56 -59.41
N ARG A 873 5.89 -6.67 -58.60
CA ARG A 873 4.45 -6.57 -58.22
C ARG A 873 3.92 -7.72 -57.36
N GLY A 874 3.00 -7.56 -56.41
CA GLY A 874 2.15 -6.46 -55.96
C GLY A 874 1.14 -7.05 -54.96
N SER A 875 0.61 -6.19 -54.08
CA SER A 875 -0.71 -6.23 -53.41
C SER A 875 -1.34 -7.55 -52.89
N GLU A 876 -1.93 -7.39 -51.71
CA GLU A 876 -3.29 -7.80 -51.34
C GLU A 876 -3.53 -9.06 -50.46
N THR A 877 -3.95 -8.75 -49.23
CA THR A 877 -5.12 -9.24 -48.47
C THR A 877 -5.28 -10.67 -47.96
N ALA A 878 -5.72 -10.70 -46.69
CA ALA A 878 -6.62 -11.65 -46.01
C ALA A 878 -6.11 -13.09 -45.87
N GLY A 879 -6.22 -13.78 -44.73
CA GLY A 879 -7.15 -13.73 -43.61
C GLY A 879 -7.39 -15.18 -43.16
N ILE A 880 -8.20 -15.38 -42.11
CA ILE A 880 -8.82 -16.66 -41.70
C ILE A 880 -7.91 -17.53 -40.78
N SER A 881 -8.10 -17.53 -39.47
CA SER A 881 -9.16 -18.13 -38.61
C SER A 881 -9.06 -19.63 -38.36
N PHE A 882 -9.10 -19.96 -37.06
CA PHE A 882 -9.27 -21.28 -36.44
C PHE A 882 -10.38 -22.15 -37.05
N ARG A 883 -10.15 -23.47 -37.14
CA ARG A 883 -11.07 -24.50 -36.61
C ARG A 883 -10.48 -25.91 -36.57
N ARG A 884 -10.78 -26.59 -35.47
CA ARG A 884 -10.71 -28.05 -35.23
C ARG A 884 -11.53 -28.83 -36.27
N GLN A 885 -11.08 -30.04 -36.61
CA GLN A 885 -11.90 -31.25 -36.48
C GLN A 885 -11.08 -32.54 -36.62
N GLU A 886 -11.37 -33.50 -35.74
CA GLU A 886 -10.99 -34.91 -35.80
C GLU A 886 -11.69 -35.63 -36.97
N ALA A 887 -11.07 -36.67 -37.53
CA ALA A 887 -11.62 -38.03 -37.59
C ALA A 887 -10.73 -39.01 -38.40
N ALA A 888 -10.28 -40.04 -37.67
CA ALA A 888 -10.03 -41.45 -38.00
C ALA A 888 -10.13 -41.99 -39.46
N ALA A 889 -9.17 -42.82 -39.87
CA ALA A 889 -9.22 -44.31 -39.79
C ALA A 889 -8.49 -45.06 -40.95
N LYS A 890 -7.83 -46.18 -40.56
CA LYS A 890 -7.46 -47.42 -41.31
C LYS A 890 -6.30 -47.33 -42.34
N ALA A 891 -5.41 -48.32 -42.50
CA ALA A 891 -5.27 -49.69 -42.00
C ALA A 891 -3.83 -50.24 -42.27
N GLY A 892 -3.47 -51.35 -41.62
CA GLY A 892 -2.33 -52.23 -41.99
C GLY A 892 -1.64 -52.87 -40.77
N LYS A 893 -2.26 -53.83 -40.05
CA LYS A 893 -2.18 -55.31 -40.16
C LYS A 893 -0.79 -55.96 -39.85
N GLN A 894 -0.84 -56.87 -38.86
CA GLN A 894 0.03 -58.02 -38.54
C GLN A 894 1.42 -57.69 -37.94
N GLY A 895 1.92 -58.30 -36.85
CA GLY A 895 1.46 -59.42 -36.00
C GLY A 895 2.70 -60.11 -35.37
N ARG A 896 2.58 -60.53 -34.09
CA ARG A 896 3.56 -61.28 -33.24
C ARG A 896 4.81 -60.49 -32.83
N GLU A 897 5.29 -60.53 -31.59
CA GLU A 897 5.05 -61.42 -30.43
C GLU A 897 5.12 -60.59 -29.13
#